data_AF-A0A3D4ZZ56-F1
#
_entry.id   AF-A0A3D4ZZ56-F1
#
_cell.length_a   1.000
_cell.length_b   1.000
_cell.length_c   1.000
_cell.angle_alpha   90.00
_cell.angle_beta   90.00
_cell.angle_gamma   90.00
#
_symmetry.space_group_name_H-M   'P 1'
#
loop_
_entity.id
_entity.type
_entity.pdbx_description
1 polymer ?
#
loop_
_entity_poly.entity_id
_entity_poly.type
_entity_poly.pdbx_seq_one_letter_code
_entity_poly.pdbx_strand_id
1 'polypeptide(L)'
;MRGPRRQGEHAPDVEPCVWLQNLLGEADAPGMETTRVDFHLHSTYSDGALSPVELAERLAADEVSFAALSDHNSVEGLSEFAEAASRHGIGTITGVELTARYGEYQADVLGYGFDPGDPGLLALLGMTAQTGTANAPDFTAPEPGESQNPQANDTDSTVPLVRDGRLDIESAIRVIHEAGGLAFLAHPLETEPDIERVRALLAGLLEIGLDGIVSPSGAPDDGAAEKLARIAAELNLLVCAGTDPGATRGHGESQFGVEISTDVWKRFRDAVSSSRGVAPGSGTPGPTSPARVRGLQRRFFFHVVFPTLLAIGLFAVALFGVVVPRFEQSLVDRKKEAIRELTQSAWSVLDGFERDVVAGRLTRTEAQERAIEQIGRLRYGPENKDYFWLQDLRPRMIMHPYRSDLNGKDVSGFTDPTGAAIFVEFADLVRRQQEGYIDYVWQWKDDPTRLAAKESYIKGFEPWGWIIGTGIYTEDVRAETNSLKGRLLQTLGTIAVIVAGLLLYVVRQGMELEHRRQDAEQSLRESTERYRSLVEATTEGTLLVVDGRCRYANPRLLELLGAGASELELLEIEDVVPKSGANAVVWERLDEVRANAVESTGGVEGLLRRRDGTLTECAFAFSRVSLSGGEGLIVLATPLGLDATADGTGERAVFADGRGAPSERLPAGLFRARATETGTVLSATPSAMRLLSKVTGRTEAPFTLAELFADREVYLEFLAQLNREGQAERVVHVATTAPGTGTVSVRAIHVPARGATSALVEGIIEEVTDHARHVAEREMLRNRLQASLLFLHDHIGSTSHRPVFCPMTMTASQAAELMSRENTTALLVQAPGGEVIGIFTDRDLRDRVIAVGAHLATPVYRVMSSPLVTVPEHTEVHEALLLVERNHIQHVAVSGHGGEITGVIEDHDLLTFRDYGPIVLTRQIAGAALPSDVAAAARRAPEMGRKLIDGGAAPYRITRMLSSVCDAATRRLIELATGKLGAAPARFAFLAVGSHGREELTFDGDQSSALIYADDADDAAGEYFAAIGRLVTDGLRAAGYHLSTISVTASTARWRQPLSVWETYFTDWIREAQAERLAEVCSFIDFRMVFGEAALADALRSHLHEETRRHPAILTQLAHHAMLFTPPAEPPGREPVGMGEGDTGALNTREALSAIVGFARLYALRQGLGHTHTLDRLDALAQTGVISDAARNDTRAAWEALMRLQFSQQAAGVRRDRALDGMVGYATLTQAERALLNHALAQISAIQKRIGHDFPGGDQMR
;
A
#
# COMPACT_ATOMS: atom_id res chain seq x y z
N MET A 1 -44.43 -0.12 80.24
CA MET A 1 -43.51 -1.22 80.64
C MET A 1 -42.62 -1.46 79.44
N ARG A 2 -41.49 -0.77 79.26
CA ARG A 2 -40.26 -0.71 80.08
C ARG A 2 -39.74 -2.10 80.45
N GLY A 3 -38.69 -2.52 79.76
CA GLY A 3 -37.74 -3.54 80.20
C GLY A 3 -36.39 -3.32 79.47
N PRO A 4 -35.23 -3.36 80.17
CA PRO A 4 -34.25 -2.27 80.12
C PRO A 4 -32.78 -2.75 79.93
N ARG A 5 -31.83 -1.78 80.02
CA ARG A 5 -30.36 -1.90 80.26
C ARG A 5 -29.48 -1.87 79.00
N ARG A 6 -28.37 -1.12 78.92
CA ARG A 6 -27.61 -0.21 79.83
C ARG A 6 -26.74 0.66 78.89
N GLN A 7 -26.90 1.98 78.81
CA GLN A 7 -26.11 3.01 79.52
C GLN A 7 -24.62 2.69 79.77
N GLY A 8 -23.78 3.43 79.05
CA GLY A 8 -22.70 4.22 79.66
C GLY A 8 -21.29 3.91 79.16
N GLU A 9 -20.78 4.71 78.23
CA GLU A 9 -19.42 5.27 78.21
C GLU A 9 -19.35 6.27 77.03
N HIS A 10 -19.49 7.56 77.35
CA HIS A 10 -18.43 8.57 77.16
C HIS A 10 -18.13 8.84 75.68
N ALA A 11 -18.74 9.93 75.19
CA ALA A 11 -18.26 10.67 74.03
C ALA A 11 -16.76 10.98 74.24
N PRO A 12 -15.87 10.55 73.34
CA PRO A 12 -14.60 11.24 73.21
C PRO A 12 -14.90 12.58 72.51
N ASP A 13 -14.38 13.65 73.08
CA ASP A 13 -14.23 14.94 72.42
C ASP A 13 -13.66 14.71 71.02
N VAL A 14 -14.50 14.86 69.99
CA VAL A 14 -14.08 14.81 68.60
C VAL A 14 -13.32 16.12 68.36
N GLU A 15 -11.99 16.04 68.39
CA GLU A 15 -11.14 17.07 67.80
C GLU A 15 -11.68 17.40 66.39
N PRO A 16 -11.70 18.68 65.98
CA PRO A 16 -12.18 19.03 64.65
C PRO A 16 -11.40 18.21 63.62
N CYS A 17 -12.10 17.45 62.78
CA CYS A 17 -11.49 16.55 61.80
C CYS A 17 -10.45 17.32 60.97
N VAL A 18 -9.22 16.80 60.90
CA VAL A 18 -8.10 17.29 60.08
C VAL A 18 -8.52 17.51 58.61
N TRP A 19 -9.52 16.76 58.13
CA TRP A 19 -10.11 16.92 56.80
C TRP A 19 -10.86 18.25 56.60
N LEU A 20 -11.47 18.83 57.63
CA LEU A 20 -12.10 20.15 57.58
C LEU A 20 -11.06 21.26 57.42
N GLN A 21 -9.83 21.06 57.89
CA GLN A 21 -8.72 22.00 57.65
C GLN A 21 -8.14 21.85 56.23
N ASN A 22 -8.17 20.64 55.67
CA ASN A 22 -7.73 20.38 54.28
C ASN A 22 -8.76 20.81 53.23
N LEU A 23 -10.05 20.85 53.58
CA LEU A 23 -11.11 21.33 52.67
C LEU A 23 -11.29 22.86 52.68
N LEU A 24 -10.89 23.53 53.78
CA LEU A 24 -11.11 24.96 54.04
C LEU A 24 -9.81 25.79 54.00
N GLY A 25 -8.68 25.19 53.62
CA GLY A 25 -7.36 25.83 53.64
C GLY A 25 -7.14 26.77 52.46
N GLU A 26 -6.79 28.02 52.75
CA GLU A 26 -6.33 29.06 51.80
C GLU A 26 -5.46 28.49 50.68
N ALA A 27 -5.71 28.92 49.44
CA ALA A 27 -5.09 28.47 48.18
C ALA A 27 -3.56 28.70 48.05
N ASP A 28 -2.81 28.81 49.15
CA ASP A 28 -1.37 29.08 49.18
C ASP A 28 -0.58 28.23 50.20
N ALA A 29 -1.13 27.12 50.71
CA ALA A 29 -0.34 26.13 51.46
C ALA A 29 0.43 25.19 50.49
N PRO A 30 1.77 25.15 50.50
CA PRO A 30 2.53 24.37 49.53
C PRO A 30 2.45 22.87 49.85
N GLY A 31 1.73 22.10 49.01
CA GLY A 31 1.87 20.64 48.93
C GLY A 31 0.60 19.77 48.96
N MET A 32 -0.62 20.28 48.79
CA MET A 32 -1.81 19.43 48.65
C MET A 32 -2.02 18.98 47.19
N GLU A 33 -1.98 17.67 46.92
CA GLU A 33 -2.31 17.09 45.62
C GLU A 33 -3.81 17.18 45.32
N THR A 34 -4.16 17.61 44.11
CA THR A 34 -5.53 17.69 43.60
C THR A 34 -5.72 16.73 42.41
N THR A 35 -6.96 16.28 42.21
CA THR A 35 -7.37 15.38 41.13
C THR A 35 -8.56 16.00 40.40
N ARG A 36 -8.47 16.10 39.08
CA ARG A 36 -9.53 16.67 38.25
C ARG A 36 -10.55 15.60 37.85
N VAL A 37 -11.80 15.76 38.27
CA VAL A 37 -12.88 14.78 38.11
C VAL A 37 -14.15 15.40 37.56
N ASP A 38 -15.02 14.60 36.94
CA ASP A 38 -16.36 15.05 36.55
C ASP A 38 -17.41 13.94 36.64
N PHE A 39 -18.11 13.88 37.77
CA PHE A 39 -19.10 12.82 38.05
C PHE A 39 -20.54 13.23 37.76
N HIS A 40 -20.77 14.41 37.16
CA HIS A 40 -22.11 14.88 36.81
C HIS A 40 -22.13 15.40 35.38
N LEU A 41 -22.53 14.52 34.47
CA LEU A 41 -22.43 14.71 33.04
C LEU A 41 -23.67 14.17 32.33
N HIS A 42 -24.08 14.87 31.26
CA HIS A 42 -25.21 14.49 30.42
C HIS A 42 -24.78 14.30 28.97
N SER A 43 -25.43 13.37 28.29
CA SER A 43 -25.23 13.06 26.88
C SER A 43 -26.52 13.21 26.08
N THR A 44 -26.45 12.97 24.77
CA THR A 44 -27.63 12.92 23.89
C THR A 44 -28.67 11.86 24.27
N TYR A 45 -28.39 10.98 25.24
CA TYR A 45 -29.35 10.01 25.78
C TYR A 45 -30.30 10.60 26.82
N SER A 46 -30.00 11.79 27.37
CA SER A 46 -30.95 12.63 28.11
C SER A 46 -31.09 13.99 27.41
N ASP A 47 -30.45 15.01 27.94
CA ASP A 47 -30.55 16.43 27.60
C ASP A 47 -29.16 17.05 27.35
N GLY A 48 -28.10 16.25 27.34
CA GLY A 48 -26.76 16.67 26.97
C GLY A 48 -26.65 16.99 25.47
N ALA A 49 -25.81 17.96 25.14
CA ALA A 49 -25.60 18.39 23.76
C ALA A 49 -24.61 17.51 22.98
N LEU A 50 -23.80 16.71 23.67
CA LEU A 50 -22.73 15.88 23.10
C LEU A 50 -23.10 14.41 23.20
N SER A 51 -22.79 13.63 22.17
CA SER A 51 -22.87 12.17 22.27
C SER A 51 -21.88 11.63 23.30
N PRO A 52 -22.08 10.41 23.85
CA PRO A 52 -21.12 9.79 24.77
C PRO A 52 -19.67 9.79 24.26
N VAL A 53 -19.47 9.61 22.95
CA VAL A 53 -18.15 9.63 22.31
C VAL A 53 -17.55 11.04 22.29
N GLU A 54 -18.31 12.03 21.82
CA GLU A 54 -17.86 13.43 21.77
C GLU A 54 -17.60 14.00 23.17
N LEU A 55 -18.37 13.56 24.17
CA LEU A 55 -18.19 13.92 25.56
C LEU A 55 -16.86 13.38 26.11
N ALA A 56 -16.55 12.11 25.85
CA ALA A 56 -15.27 11.51 26.24
C ALA A 56 -14.06 12.21 25.58
N GLU A 57 -14.17 12.56 24.29
CA GLU A 57 -13.14 13.34 23.58
C GLU A 57 -12.94 14.73 24.21
N ARG A 58 -14.03 15.38 24.62
CA ARG A 58 -13.97 16.70 25.25
C ARG A 58 -13.38 16.65 26.66
N LEU A 59 -13.77 15.68 27.47
CA LEU A 59 -13.19 15.44 28.80
C LEU A 59 -11.69 15.18 28.72
N ALA A 60 -11.24 14.46 27.69
CA ALA A 60 -9.82 14.22 27.44
C ALA A 60 -9.09 15.53 27.11
N ALA A 61 -9.69 16.39 26.29
CA ALA A 61 -9.14 17.69 25.95
C ALA A 61 -9.05 18.65 27.16
N ASP A 62 -9.94 18.50 28.14
CA ASP A 62 -9.96 19.28 29.38
C ASP A 62 -9.15 18.62 30.52
N GLU A 63 -8.41 17.54 30.24
CA GLU A 63 -7.53 16.80 31.17
C GLU A 63 -8.26 16.19 32.38
N VAL A 64 -9.51 15.76 32.19
CA VAL A 64 -10.29 15.08 33.23
C VAL A 64 -9.77 13.67 33.46
N SER A 65 -9.60 13.29 34.72
CA SER A 65 -8.98 12.02 35.11
C SER A 65 -9.98 10.89 35.35
N PHE A 66 -11.10 11.23 35.97
CA PHE A 66 -12.17 10.29 36.31
C PHE A 66 -13.52 10.93 36.02
N ALA A 67 -14.45 10.16 35.47
CA ALA A 67 -15.75 10.67 35.08
C ALA A 67 -16.90 9.68 35.33
N ALA A 68 -18.11 10.19 35.46
CA ALA A 68 -19.33 9.39 35.46
C ALA A 68 -20.38 10.07 34.57
N LEU A 69 -20.87 9.33 33.57
CA LEU A 69 -22.04 9.74 32.80
C LEU A 69 -23.27 9.49 33.67
N SER A 70 -24.08 10.52 33.87
CA SER A 70 -25.22 10.52 34.78
C SER A 70 -26.47 11.05 34.09
N ASP A 71 -26.79 10.48 32.91
CA ASP A 71 -27.97 10.88 32.14
C ASP A 71 -29.26 10.81 32.99
N HIS A 72 -30.15 11.78 32.80
CA HIS A 72 -31.45 11.78 33.44
C HIS A 72 -32.27 10.53 33.05
N ASN A 73 -32.62 9.75 34.07
CA ASN A 73 -33.48 8.57 33.96
C ASN A 73 -33.07 7.58 32.84
N SER A 74 -31.77 7.52 32.51
CA SER A 74 -31.25 6.64 31.46
C SER A 74 -29.89 6.06 31.85
N VAL A 75 -29.67 4.80 31.48
CA VAL A 75 -28.39 4.11 31.61
C VAL A 75 -27.89 3.58 30.27
N GLU A 76 -28.59 3.89 29.17
CA GLU A 76 -28.30 3.34 27.84
C GLU A 76 -26.95 3.82 27.29
N GLY A 77 -26.56 5.05 27.61
CA GLY A 77 -25.29 5.66 27.16
C GLY A 77 -24.05 5.16 27.91
N LEU A 78 -24.20 4.47 29.05
CA LEU A 78 -23.08 4.13 29.94
C LEU A 78 -22.01 3.24 29.28
N SER A 79 -22.45 2.24 28.49
CA SER A 79 -21.52 1.32 27.82
C SER A 79 -20.71 2.01 26.72
N GLU A 80 -21.39 2.85 25.93
CA GLU A 80 -20.76 3.64 24.86
C GLU A 80 -19.77 4.66 25.43
N PHE A 81 -20.15 5.35 26.52
CA PHE A 81 -19.29 6.29 27.22
C PHE A 81 -18.06 5.61 27.81
N ALA A 82 -18.22 4.49 28.51
CA ALA A 82 -17.10 3.77 29.11
C ALA A 82 -16.09 3.28 28.06
N GLU A 83 -16.56 2.78 26.92
CA GLU A 83 -15.68 2.37 25.81
C GLU A 83 -14.92 3.57 25.22
N ALA A 84 -15.59 4.71 25.01
CA ALA A 84 -14.97 5.91 24.48
C ALA A 84 -13.96 6.51 25.48
N ALA A 85 -14.35 6.65 26.75
CA ALA A 85 -13.51 7.18 27.83
C ALA A 85 -12.24 6.34 28.05
N SER A 86 -12.34 5.01 27.97
CA SER A 86 -11.19 4.10 28.09
C SER A 86 -10.14 4.33 27.01
N ARG A 87 -10.54 4.63 25.76
CA ARG A 87 -9.62 4.96 24.65
C ARG A 87 -8.81 6.23 24.90
N HIS A 88 -9.38 7.18 25.65
CA HIS A 88 -8.72 8.42 26.06
C HIS A 88 -8.08 8.34 27.44
N GLY A 89 -8.32 7.26 28.17
CA GLY A 89 -7.70 6.99 29.44
C GLY A 89 -8.27 7.68 30.66
N ILE A 90 -9.56 7.92 30.60
CA ILE A 90 -10.37 8.46 31.68
C ILE A 90 -11.00 7.27 32.42
N GLY A 91 -10.83 7.19 33.74
CA GLY A 91 -11.43 6.12 34.54
C GLY A 91 -12.93 6.41 34.76
N THR A 92 -13.79 5.42 34.53
CA THR A 92 -15.25 5.63 34.59
C THR A 92 -15.93 4.93 35.76
N ILE A 93 -16.91 5.61 36.36
CA ILE A 93 -17.84 5.05 37.35
C ILE A 93 -19.25 5.06 36.73
N THR A 94 -20.05 4.03 37.00
CA THR A 94 -21.46 4.01 36.58
C THR A 94 -22.22 5.13 37.29
N GLY A 95 -22.93 5.96 36.54
CA GLY A 95 -23.74 7.08 37.03
C GLY A 95 -25.17 7.00 36.50
N VAL A 96 -26.11 7.60 37.22
CA VAL A 96 -27.48 7.87 36.73
C VAL A 96 -28.05 9.03 37.54
N GLU A 97 -28.85 9.89 36.93
CA GLU A 97 -29.58 10.94 37.63
C GLU A 97 -31.08 10.64 37.67
N LEU A 98 -31.64 10.51 38.87
CA LEU A 98 -33.05 10.24 39.10
C LEU A 98 -33.74 11.48 39.67
N THR A 99 -34.68 12.05 38.91
CA THR A 99 -35.51 13.16 39.37
C THR A 99 -36.62 12.63 40.28
N ALA A 100 -36.61 13.05 41.54
CA ALA A 100 -37.54 12.59 42.55
C ALA A 100 -38.19 13.76 43.33
N ARG A 101 -39.28 13.46 44.05
CA ARG A 101 -39.97 14.44 44.91
C ARG A 101 -39.74 14.13 46.38
N TYR A 102 -39.42 15.16 47.17
CA TYR A 102 -39.32 15.13 48.62
C TYR A 102 -40.17 16.24 49.25
N GLY A 103 -41.37 15.90 49.73
CA GLY A 103 -42.32 16.89 50.23
C GLY A 103 -42.75 17.88 49.13
N GLU A 104 -42.44 19.17 49.31
CA GLU A 104 -42.67 20.24 48.33
C GLU A 104 -41.49 20.43 47.36
N TYR A 105 -40.35 19.77 47.59
CA TYR A 105 -39.14 19.93 46.77
C TYR A 105 -39.10 18.91 45.64
N GLN A 106 -38.63 19.36 44.47
CA GLN A 106 -38.11 18.49 43.42
C GLN A 106 -36.59 18.41 43.62
N ALA A 107 -36.05 17.20 43.68
CA ALA A 107 -34.66 16.94 43.98
C ALA A 107 -34.12 15.86 43.03
N ASP A 108 -32.94 16.10 42.48
CA ASP A 108 -32.26 15.12 41.64
C ASP A 108 -31.28 14.31 42.50
N VAL A 109 -31.36 12.99 42.37
CA VAL A 109 -30.52 12.04 43.11
C VAL A 109 -29.62 11.31 42.13
N LEU A 110 -28.32 11.48 42.31
CA LEU A 110 -27.30 10.76 41.56
C LEU A 110 -27.02 9.41 42.21
N GLY A 111 -27.05 8.35 41.41
CA GLY A 111 -26.59 7.03 41.81
C GLY A 111 -25.21 6.76 41.26
N TYR A 112 -24.29 6.24 42.08
CA TYR A 112 -22.95 5.83 41.65
C TYR A 112 -22.62 4.39 42.02
N GLY A 113 -21.91 3.68 41.14
CA GLY A 113 -21.33 2.37 41.47
C GLY A 113 -22.28 1.17 41.44
N PHE A 114 -23.52 1.38 40.99
CA PHE A 114 -24.56 0.34 40.89
C PHE A 114 -24.33 -0.62 39.70
N ASP A 115 -25.02 -1.77 39.71
CA ASP A 115 -25.15 -2.68 38.56
C ASP A 115 -26.17 -2.13 37.55
N PRO A 116 -25.75 -1.70 36.34
CA PRO A 116 -26.67 -1.16 35.33
C PRO A 116 -27.64 -2.20 34.78
N GLY A 117 -27.40 -3.50 35.01
CA GLY A 117 -28.29 -4.60 34.63
C GLY A 117 -29.36 -4.94 35.68
N ASP A 118 -29.40 -4.25 36.82
CA ASP A 118 -30.34 -4.57 37.89
C ASP A 118 -31.80 -4.45 37.41
N PRO A 119 -32.62 -5.52 37.52
CA PRO A 119 -34.00 -5.51 37.04
C PRO A 119 -34.89 -4.48 37.74
N GLY A 120 -34.61 -4.15 39.01
CA GLY A 120 -35.36 -3.17 39.81
C GLY A 120 -35.10 -1.76 39.31
N LEU A 121 -33.83 -1.42 39.08
CA LEU A 121 -33.44 -0.14 38.48
C LEU A 121 -33.97 0.01 37.06
N LEU A 122 -33.81 -0.98 36.19
CA LEU A 122 -34.31 -0.93 34.82
C LEU A 122 -35.85 -0.82 34.75
N ALA A 123 -36.57 -1.46 35.67
CA ALA A 123 -38.02 -1.32 35.77
C ALA A 123 -38.43 0.11 36.17
N LEU A 124 -37.70 0.73 37.11
CA LEU A 124 -37.93 2.12 37.51
C LEU A 124 -37.71 3.09 36.35
N LEU A 125 -36.59 2.96 35.64
CA LEU A 125 -36.23 3.78 34.48
C LEU A 125 -37.24 3.61 33.32
N GLY A 126 -37.71 2.38 33.08
CA GLY A 126 -38.73 2.10 32.07
C GLY A 126 -40.10 2.71 32.39
N MET A 127 -40.43 2.91 33.67
CA MET A 127 -41.66 3.57 34.11
C MET A 127 -41.57 5.10 33.99
N THR A 128 -40.42 5.71 34.29
CA THR A 128 -40.20 7.17 34.17
C THR A 128 -40.04 7.63 32.72
N ALA A 129 -39.49 6.80 31.83
CA ALA A 129 -39.41 7.09 30.39
C ALA A 129 -40.79 7.15 29.70
N GLN A 130 -41.78 6.38 30.17
CA GLN A 130 -43.14 6.40 29.60
C GLN A 130 -43.94 7.66 29.96
N THR A 131 -43.67 8.26 31.13
CA THR A 131 -44.30 9.51 31.57
C THR A 131 -43.68 10.77 30.95
N GLY A 132 -42.42 10.72 30.50
CA GLY A 132 -41.71 11.86 29.87
C GLY A 132 -42.07 12.17 28.40
N THR A 133 -42.88 11.34 27.73
CA THR A 133 -43.29 11.56 26.32
C THR A 133 -44.49 12.50 26.14
N ALA A 134 -45.07 13.00 27.24
CA ALA A 134 -46.06 14.07 27.21
C ALA A 134 -45.36 15.41 27.51
N ASN A 135 -45.17 16.23 26.46
CA ASN A 135 -44.80 17.65 26.46
C ASN A 135 -44.51 18.27 27.84
N ALA A 136 -43.28 18.76 28.04
CA ALA A 136 -42.98 19.77 29.05
C ALA A 136 -44.03 20.91 28.95
N PRO A 137 -44.91 21.09 29.95
CA PRO A 137 -45.78 22.25 29.99
C PRO A 137 -44.96 23.45 30.47
N ASP A 138 -44.98 24.50 29.66
CA ASP A 138 -44.59 25.85 29.99
C ASP A 138 -45.24 26.28 31.33
N PHE A 139 -44.43 26.54 32.36
CA PHE A 139 -44.92 26.98 33.68
C PHE A 139 -45.23 28.49 33.68
N THR A 140 -46.23 28.92 32.90
CA THR A 140 -46.93 30.20 33.17
C THR A 140 -48.40 30.17 32.70
N ALA A 141 -49.34 30.06 33.65
CA ALA A 141 -50.74 30.59 33.68
C ALA A 141 -51.84 29.57 34.12
N PRO A 142 -52.94 30.02 34.78
CA PRO A 142 -53.84 29.14 35.55
C PRO A 142 -55.22 28.84 34.89
N GLU A 143 -55.67 27.58 35.07
CA GLU A 143 -57.06 27.04 35.20
C GLU A 143 -58.13 27.27 34.08
N PRO A 144 -59.32 26.61 34.11
CA PRO A 144 -59.78 25.29 34.60
C PRO A 144 -60.68 24.51 33.58
N GLY A 145 -61.08 23.25 33.86
CA GLY A 145 -62.26 22.65 33.20
C GLY A 145 -62.38 21.12 33.10
N GLU A 146 -62.97 20.50 34.13
CA GLU A 146 -63.91 19.36 34.15
C GLU A 146 -63.99 18.30 33.01
N SER A 147 -63.59 17.06 33.37
CA SER A 147 -64.48 15.90 33.61
C SER A 147 -64.47 14.66 32.67
N GLN A 148 -64.52 13.51 33.37
CA GLN A 148 -65.08 12.18 33.03
C GLN A 148 -64.16 11.03 32.56
N ASN A 149 -63.68 10.30 33.59
CA ASN A 149 -63.59 8.82 33.79
C ASN A 149 -64.60 7.95 32.97
N PRO A 150 -64.54 6.59 32.93
CA PRO A 150 -63.55 5.62 33.48
C PRO A 150 -63.28 4.33 32.63
N GLN A 151 -62.42 3.45 33.18
CA GLN A 151 -62.31 1.98 33.03
C GLN A 151 -61.30 1.36 32.04
N ALA A 152 -60.25 0.71 32.60
CA ALA A 152 -60.04 -0.73 32.46
C ALA A 152 -59.11 -1.26 33.58
N ASN A 153 -59.53 -2.38 34.20
CA ASN A 153 -58.98 -3.05 35.38
C ASN A 153 -57.88 -4.09 35.05
N ASP A 154 -57.10 -4.39 36.09
CA ASP A 154 -56.46 -5.68 36.46
C ASP A 154 -55.36 -6.25 35.55
N THR A 155 -54.22 -6.78 36.02
CA THR A 155 -53.79 -7.25 37.35
C THR A 155 -52.27 -7.52 37.29
N ASP A 156 -51.61 -7.43 38.45
CA ASP A 156 -50.29 -8.03 38.78
C ASP A 156 -49.02 -7.25 38.39
N SER A 157 -48.72 -6.19 39.16
CA SER A 157 -47.35 -5.66 39.28
C SER A 157 -47.05 -5.24 40.72
N THR A 158 -46.22 -6.03 41.38
CA THR A 158 -45.73 -5.85 42.75
C THR A 158 -44.58 -4.84 42.82
N VAL A 159 -44.80 -3.54 42.57
CA VAL A 159 -44.13 -2.46 43.33
C VAL A 159 -44.91 -1.13 43.19
N PRO A 160 -45.34 -0.47 44.29
CA PRO A 160 -45.96 0.85 44.24
C PRO A 160 -44.88 1.95 44.26
N LEU A 161 -44.26 2.27 43.12
CA LEU A 161 -43.12 3.20 43.02
C LEU A 161 -43.48 4.64 42.61
N VAL A 162 -44.75 4.92 42.32
CA VAL A 162 -45.15 6.19 41.70
C VAL A 162 -46.43 6.72 42.34
N ARG A 163 -46.36 7.86 43.04
CA ARG A 163 -47.54 8.66 43.44
C ARG A 163 -47.70 9.81 42.46
N ASP A 164 -48.90 9.99 41.91
CA ASP A 164 -49.24 11.08 40.96
C ASP A 164 -48.38 11.13 39.68
N GLY A 165 -47.80 10.00 39.25
CA GLY A 165 -46.95 9.93 38.06
C GLY A 165 -45.49 10.38 38.28
N ARG A 166 -45.07 10.66 39.53
CA ARG A 166 -43.71 11.10 39.88
C ARG A 166 -43.04 10.18 40.90
N LEU A 167 -41.72 10.01 40.77
CA LEU A 167 -40.87 9.20 41.65
C LEU A 167 -40.70 9.87 43.03
N ASP A 168 -40.85 9.13 44.12
CA ASP A 168 -40.52 9.61 45.46
C ASP A 168 -39.03 9.38 45.79
N ILE A 169 -38.43 10.29 46.56
CA ILE A 169 -36.97 10.25 46.82
C ILE A 169 -36.53 9.02 47.62
N GLU A 170 -37.38 8.50 48.50
CA GLU A 170 -37.08 7.30 49.31
C GLU A 170 -36.97 6.07 48.40
N SER A 171 -37.88 5.95 47.43
CA SER A 171 -37.81 4.93 46.39
C SER A 171 -36.61 5.08 45.47
N ALA A 172 -36.22 6.31 45.11
CA ALA A 172 -35.03 6.57 44.29
C ALA A 172 -33.75 6.08 45.00
N ILE A 173 -33.55 6.48 46.27
CA ILE A 173 -32.42 6.05 47.09
C ILE A 173 -32.42 4.53 47.28
N ARG A 174 -33.58 3.95 47.63
CA ARG A 174 -33.71 2.50 47.83
C ARG A 174 -33.31 1.70 46.59
N VAL A 175 -33.76 2.09 45.41
CA VAL A 175 -33.46 1.36 44.16
C VAL A 175 -31.98 1.48 43.79
N ILE A 176 -31.36 2.64 44.03
CA ILE A 176 -29.90 2.81 43.85
C ILE A 176 -29.13 1.83 44.77
N HIS A 177 -29.55 1.72 46.04
CA HIS A 177 -28.93 0.81 47.00
C HIS A 177 -29.18 -0.66 46.70
N GLU A 178 -30.39 -1.04 46.27
CA GLU A 178 -30.73 -2.40 45.86
C GLU A 178 -29.89 -2.85 44.67
N ALA A 179 -29.58 -1.93 43.75
CA ALA A 179 -28.65 -2.14 42.64
C ALA A 179 -27.17 -2.10 43.06
N GLY A 180 -26.85 -1.95 44.36
CA GLY A 180 -25.50 -1.95 44.91
C GLY A 180 -24.73 -0.62 44.79
N GLY A 181 -25.42 0.47 44.42
CA GLY A 181 -24.84 1.81 44.33
C GLY A 181 -24.99 2.65 45.60
N LEU A 182 -24.43 3.86 45.55
CA LEU A 182 -24.57 4.90 46.58
C LEU A 182 -25.34 6.09 46.02
N ALA A 183 -26.16 6.72 46.86
CA ALA A 183 -27.06 7.81 46.48
C ALA A 183 -26.56 9.18 46.97
N PHE A 184 -26.48 10.14 46.04
CA PHE A 184 -25.96 11.48 46.26
C PHE A 184 -27.01 12.53 45.87
N LEU A 185 -27.17 13.58 46.68
CA LEU A 185 -28.04 14.70 46.32
C LEU A 185 -27.32 15.64 45.35
N ALA A 186 -27.90 15.84 44.17
CA ALA A 186 -27.43 16.82 43.21
C ALA A 186 -27.89 18.24 43.60
N HIS A 187 -27.07 19.25 43.28
CA HIS A 187 -27.34 20.68 43.46
C HIS A 187 -28.12 21.04 44.77
N PRO A 188 -27.60 20.75 45.99
CA PRO A 188 -28.37 20.93 47.23
C PRO A 188 -28.94 22.34 47.44
N LEU A 189 -28.26 23.38 46.93
CA LEU A 189 -28.69 24.78 47.00
C LEU A 189 -29.77 25.16 45.97
N GLU A 190 -29.94 24.38 44.91
CA GLU A 190 -31.06 24.56 43.97
C GLU A 190 -32.32 23.89 44.50
N THR A 191 -32.15 22.79 45.25
CA THR A 191 -33.24 22.12 45.96
C THR A 191 -33.75 22.97 47.13
N GLU A 192 -32.86 23.56 47.93
CA GLU A 192 -33.20 24.51 49.00
C GLU A 192 -32.17 25.66 49.03
N PRO A 193 -32.55 26.90 48.64
CA PRO A 193 -31.62 28.03 48.55
C PRO A 193 -31.17 28.58 49.91
N ASP A 194 -31.90 28.30 51.01
CA ASP A 194 -31.50 28.72 52.37
C ASP A 194 -30.53 27.69 52.99
N ILE A 195 -29.24 28.04 53.08
CA ILE A 195 -28.16 27.18 53.62
C ILE A 195 -28.45 26.63 55.03
N GLU A 196 -29.19 27.37 55.87
CA GLU A 196 -29.56 26.90 57.21
C GLU A 196 -30.65 25.82 57.16
N ARG A 197 -31.49 25.83 56.13
CA ARG A 197 -32.51 24.79 55.87
C ARG A 197 -31.96 23.59 55.11
N VAL A 198 -30.92 23.77 54.29
CA VAL A 198 -30.21 22.67 53.64
C VAL A 198 -29.71 21.65 54.66
N ARG A 199 -29.24 22.10 55.83
CA ARG A 199 -28.85 21.18 56.92
C ARG A 199 -30.00 20.27 57.36
N ALA A 200 -31.20 20.83 57.52
CA ALA A 200 -32.38 20.07 57.94
C ALA A 200 -32.86 19.12 56.83
N LEU A 201 -32.76 19.56 55.57
CA LEU A 201 -33.01 18.73 54.38
C LEU A 201 -32.06 17.53 54.34
N LEU A 202 -30.75 17.76 54.41
CA LEU A 202 -29.72 16.71 54.37
C LEU A 202 -29.82 15.75 55.55
N ALA A 203 -30.14 16.25 56.75
CA ALA A 203 -30.36 15.39 57.91
C ALA A 203 -31.58 14.46 57.71
N GLY A 204 -32.67 14.98 57.12
CA GLY A 204 -33.85 14.17 56.78
C GLY A 204 -33.58 13.16 55.66
N LEU A 205 -32.78 13.54 54.65
CA LEU A 205 -32.38 12.63 53.57
C LEU A 205 -31.39 11.55 54.05
N LEU A 206 -30.51 11.89 54.99
CA LEU A 206 -29.61 10.92 55.65
C LEU A 206 -30.40 9.85 56.42
N GLU A 207 -31.51 10.21 57.08
CA GLU A 207 -32.38 9.24 57.78
C GLU A 207 -33.04 8.22 56.84
N ILE A 208 -33.24 8.59 55.56
CA ILE A 208 -33.80 7.69 54.52
C ILE A 208 -32.72 7.04 53.65
N GLY A 209 -31.43 7.21 53.97
CA GLY A 209 -30.32 6.50 53.34
C GLY A 209 -29.46 7.29 52.35
N LEU A 210 -29.48 8.63 52.36
CA LEU A 210 -28.55 9.41 51.52
C LEU A 210 -27.09 9.17 51.95
N ASP A 211 -26.20 8.88 50.99
CA ASP A 211 -24.78 8.59 51.25
C ASP A 211 -23.87 9.82 51.09
N GLY A 212 -24.27 10.78 50.24
CA GLY A 212 -23.44 11.95 49.95
C GLY A 212 -24.14 13.10 49.25
N ILE A 213 -23.34 14.11 48.91
CA ILE A 213 -23.77 15.28 48.13
C ILE A 213 -22.79 15.58 47.00
N VAL A 214 -23.28 16.23 45.95
CA VAL A 214 -22.43 16.84 44.92
C VAL A 214 -22.03 18.23 45.38
N SER A 215 -20.73 18.52 45.35
CA SER A 215 -20.22 19.87 45.60
C SER A 215 -20.59 20.79 44.43
N PRO A 216 -21.11 22.00 44.66
CA PRO A 216 -21.44 22.93 43.59
C PRO A 216 -20.17 23.39 42.85
N SER A 217 -20.20 23.34 41.53
CA SER A 217 -19.16 23.86 40.64
C SER A 217 -19.52 25.29 40.18
N GLY A 218 -18.63 26.26 40.42
CA GLY A 218 -18.71 27.58 39.78
C GLY A 218 -19.72 28.61 40.34
N ALA A 219 -20.13 28.56 41.62
CA ALA A 219 -20.88 29.66 42.22
C ALA A 219 -19.94 30.86 42.54
N PRO A 220 -20.21 32.07 42.05
CA PRO A 220 -19.33 33.25 42.19
C PRO A 220 -19.33 33.89 43.60
N ASP A 221 -19.72 33.16 44.65
CA ASP A 221 -19.84 33.68 46.02
C ASP A 221 -19.03 32.77 46.99
N ASP A 222 -17.87 33.28 47.42
CA ASP A 222 -16.82 32.64 48.24
C ASP A 222 -17.26 32.24 49.68
N GLY A 223 -18.31 31.44 49.83
CA GLY A 223 -18.67 30.89 51.14
C GLY A 223 -19.80 29.87 51.19
N ALA A 224 -20.52 29.62 50.09
CA ALA A 224 -21.61 28.65 50.06
C ALA A 224 -21.13 27.19 49.93
N ALA A 225 -20.17 26.93 49.03
CA ALA A 225 -19.52 25.62 48.89
C ALA A 225 -18.79 25.21 50.19
N GLU A 226 -18.14 26.18 50.82
CA GLU A 226 -17.46 26.03 52.11
C GLU A 226 -18.40 25.59 53.24
N LYS A 227 -19.57 26.24 53.33
CA LYS A 227 -20.60 25.91 54.31
C LYS A 227 -21.27 24.56 54.04
N LEU A 228 -21.53 24.21 52.77
CA LEU A 228 -22.06 22.91 52.38
C LEU A 228 -21.10 21.77 52.71
N ALA A 229 -19.82 21.94 52.37
CA ALA A 229 -18.75 21.02 52.73
C ALA A 229 -18.68 20.79 54.24
N ARG A 230 -18.81 21.86 55.04
CA ARG A 230 -18.85 21.76 56.51
C ARG A 230 -20.08 21.02 57.00
N ILE A 231 -21.25 21.27 56.42
CA ILE A 231 -22.49 20.55 56.75
C ILE A 231 -22.36 19.05 56.40
N ALA A 232 -21.80 18.72 55.24
CA ALA A 232 -21.54 17.33 54.83
C ALA A 232 -20.56 16.64 55.81
N ALA A 233 -19.50 17.33 56.23
CA ALA A 233 -18.57 16.83 57.23
C ALA A 233 -19.25 16.56 58.58
N GLU A 234 -20.06 17.50 59.08
CA GLU A 234 -20.81 17.37 60.34
C GLU A 234 -21.82 16.22 60.31
N LEU A 235 -22.40 15.94 59.14
CA LEU A 235 -23.37 14.86 58.92
C LEU A 235 -22.72 13.54 58.45
N ASN A 236 -21.39 13.50 58.32
CA ASN A 236 -20.61 12.36 57.82
C ASN A 236 -21.06 11.85 56.44
N LEU A 237 -21.47 12.77 55.56
CA LEU A 237 -21.82 12.51 54.16
C LEU A 237 -20.57 12.52 53.26
N LEU A 238 -20.57 11.68 52.22
CA LEU A 238 -19.54 11.70 51.17
C LEU A 238 -19.70 12.91 50.27
N VAL A 239 -18.61 13.35 49.64
CA VAL A 239 -18.61 14.49 48.70
C VAL A 239 -18.03 14.04 47.37
N CYS A 240 -18.74 14.34 46.28
CA CYS A 240 -18.26 14.20 44.90
C CYS A 240 -18.37 15.53 44.16
N ALA A 241 -17.89 15.62 42.91
CA ALA A 241 -17.91 16.84 42.12
C ALA A 241 -18.21 16.56 40.64
N GLY A 242 -18.93 17.49 40.01
CA GLY A 242 -19.24 17.46 38.58
C GLY A 242 -19.68 18.83 38.06
N THR A 243 -19.69 19.01 36.74
CA THR A 243 -19.93 20.31 36.10
C THR A 243 -21.38 20.61 35.76
N ASP A 244 -22.23 19.59 35.63
CA ASP A 244 -23.65 19.66 35.21
C ASP A 244 -23.91 20.68 34.06
N PRO A 245 -23.36 20.45 32.85
CA PRO A 245 -23.56 21.35 31.73
C PRO A 245 -24.91 21.07 31.05
N GLY A 246 -26.00 21.61 31.59
CA GLY A 246 -27.31 21.57 30.93
C GLY A 246 -27.32 22.29 29.56
N ALA A 247 -28.25 21.91 28.68
CA ALA A 247 -28.41 22.42 27.30
C ALA A 247 -28.58 23.95 27.16
N THR A 248 -28.75 24.69 28.25
CA THR A 248 -29.02 26.14 28.25
C THR A 248 -27.79 27.03 28.45
N ARG A 249 -26.58 26.49 28.67
CA ARG A 249 -25.34 27.27 28.66
C ARG A 249 -24.76 27.35 27.25
N GLY A 250 -24.80 28.54 26.66
CA GLY A 250 -24.41 28.79 25.27
C GLY A 250 -22.98 28.35 24.94
N HIS A 251 -22.81 27.81 23.73
CA HIS A 251 -21.52 27.46 23.12
C HIS A 251 -20.50 28.60 23.27
N GLY A 252 -19.57 28.45 24.22
CA GLY A 252 -18.54 29.45 24.44
C GLY A 252 -17.53 29.12 25.55
N GLU A 253 -17.96 28.84 26.78
CA GLU A 253 -17.04 28.94 27.94
C GLU A 253 -17.36 28.01 29.13
N SER A 254 -17.59 26.70 28.94
CA SER A 254 -17.53 25.75 30.06
C SER A 254 -16.45 24.71 29.83
N GLN A 255 -15.33 24.87 30.53
CA GLN A 255 -14.31 23.85 30.67
C GLN A 255 -14.89 22.71 31.54
N PHE A 256 -14.77 21.46 31.10
CA PHE A 256 -15.23 20.31 31.87
C PHE A 256 -14.22 19.97 33.00
N GLY A 257 -14.71 19.32 34.06
CA GLY A 257 -13.89 18.88 35.19
C GLY A 257 -13.72 19.88 36.32
N VAL A 258 -13.81 19.36 37.54
CA VAL A 258 -13.66 20.07 38.82
C VAL A 258 -12.43 19.52 39.55
N GLU A 259 -11.59 20.41 40.09
CA GLU A 259 -10.48 20.00 40.96
C GLU A 259 -10.99 19.70 42.37
N ILE A 260 -10.69 18.50 42.87
CA ILE A 260 -10.93 18.11 44.27
C ILE A 260 -9.64 17.58 44.88
N SER A 261 -9.51 17.65 46.21
CA SER A 261 -8.32 17.07 46.87
C SER A 261 -8.28 15.55 46.69
N THR A 262 -7.07 15.02 46.51
CA THR A 262 -6.88 13.58 46.24
C THR A 262 -7.43 12.69 47.37
N ASP A 263 -7.45 13.18 48.61
CA ASP A 263 -8.06 12.48 49.76
C ASP A 263 -9.59 12.35 49.62
N VAL A 264 -10.27 13.39 49.14
CA VAL A 264 -11.73 13.39 48.91
C VAL A 264 -12.07 12.40 47.80
N TRP A 265 -11.33 12.46 46.69
CA TRP A 265 -11.45 11.51 45.59
C TRP A 265 -11.26 10.06 46.07
N LYS A 266 -10.16 9.77 46.78
CA LYS A 266 -9.86 8.41 47.26
C LYS A 266 -10.96 7.88 48.18
N ARG A 267 -11.50 8.69 49.09
CA ARG A 267 -12.65 8.29 49.94
C ARG A 267 -13.91 7.98 49.14
N PHE A 268 -14.25 8.80 48.14
CA PHE A 268 -15.39 8.54 47.25
C PHE A 268 -15.19 7.26 46.42
N ARG A 269 -14.03 7.12 45.77
CA ARG A 269 -13.63 5.93 45.01
C ARG A 269 -13.71 4.66 45.84
N ASP A 270 -13.14 4.67 47.04
CA ASP A 270 -13.07 3.50 47.91
C ASP A 270 -14.47 3.10 48.40
N ALA A 271 -15.33 4.08 48.72
CA ALA A 271 -16.72 3.83 49.10
C ALA A 271 -17.50 3.17 47.95
N VAL A 272 -17.44 3.74 46.75
CA VAL A 272 -18.09 3.23 45.53
C VAL A 272 -17.55 1.84 45.13
N SER A 273 -16.26 1.58 45.34
CA SER A 273 -15.64 0.29 45.02
C SER A 273 -15.96 -0.79 46.06
N SER A 274 -16.22 -0.39 47.31
CA SER A 274 -16.55 -1.30 48.41
C SER A 274 -17.99 -1.82 48.36
N SER A 275 -18.94 -1.08 47.78
CA SER A 275 -20.35 -1.48 47.68
C SER A 275 -20.61 -2.65 46.72
N ARG A 276 -19.67 -2.96 45.80
CA ARG A 276 -19.71 -4.11 44.85
C ARG A 276 -19.51 -5.50 45.50
N GLY A 277 -19.36 -5.58 46.82
CA GLY A 277 -19.05 -6.81 47.54
C GLY A 277 -20.23 -7.77 47.78
N VAL A 278 -20.90 -8.24 46.72
CA VAL A 278 -21.72 -9.48 46.77
C VAL A 278 -21.30 -10.38 45.62
N ALA A 279 -20.87 -11.61 45.94
CA ALA A 279 -20.34 -12.56 44.97
C ALA A 279 -21.33 -12.84 43.81
N PRO A 280 -20.90 -12.78 42.54
CA PRO A 280 -21.77 -13.12 41.43
C PRO A 280 -22.03 -14.63 41.44
N GLY A 281 -23.31 -14.99 41.61
CA GLY A 281 -23.81 -16.33 41.38
C GLY A 281 -23.51 -16.77 39.94
N SER A 282 -23.22 -18.06 39.79
CA SER A 282 -22.99 -18.76 38.53
C SER A 282 -24.14 -18.55 37.53
N GLY A 283 -24.00 -17.56 36.65
CA GLY A 283 -24.87 -17.34 35.51
C GLY A 283 -24.03 -17.25 34.24
N THR A 284 -23.87 -18.37 33.53
CA THR A 284 -23.35 -18.36 32.16
C THR A 284 -24.28 -17.51 31.28
N PRO A 285 -23.77 -16.49 30.56
CA PRO A 285 -24.59 -15.78 29.58
C PRO A 285 -24.93 -16.74 28.44
N GLY A 286 -26.22 -17.00 28.26
CA GLY A 286 -26.71 -17.75 27.11
C GLY A 286 -26.48 -16.99 25.79
N PRO A 287 -26.41 -17.70 24.65
CA PRO A 287 -26.09 -17.10 23.36
C PRO A 287 -27.24 -16.17 22.93
N THR A 288 -26.95 -14.87 22.86
CA THR A 288 -27.86 -13.89 22.26
C THR A 288 -27.96 -14.17 20.76
N SER A 289 -29.18 -14.46 20.31
CA SER A 289 -29.50 -14.65 18.89
C SER A 289 -29.31 -13.34 18.10
N PRO A 290 -28.88 -13.40 16.83
CA PRO A 290 -28.61 -12.22 16.04
C PRO A 290 -29.92 -11.52 15.63
N ALA A 291 -30.23 -10.40 16.28
CA ALA A 291 -31.30 -9.51 15.86
C ALA A 291 -30.90 -8.75 14.58
N ARG A 292 -31.39 -9.26 13.44
CA ARG A 292 -31.71 -8.58 12.17
C ARG A 292 -30.96 -7.28 11.84
N VAL A 293 -29.85 -7.42 11.11
CA VAL A 293 -29.28 -6.40 10.24
C VAL A 293 -30.21 -6.16 9.04
N ARG A 294 -31.26 -5.33 9.21
CA ARG A 294 -32.09 -4.82 8.08
C ARG A 294 -31.98 -3.29 7.88
N GLY A 295 -31.26 -2.58 8.74
CA GLY A 295 -31.12 -1.11 8.69
C GLY A 295 -30.06 -0.59 7.71
N LEU A 296 -28.95 -1.31 7.51
CA LEU A 296 -27.80 -0.81 6.74
C LEU A 296 -28.03 -0.82 5.21
N GLN A 297 -28.75 -1.82 4.69
CA GLN A 297 -29.00 -1.96 3.24
C GLN A 297 -29.88 -0.83 2.68
N ARG A 298 -30.79 -0.27 3.49
CA ARG A 298 -31.66 0.84 3.07
C ARG A 298 -30.88 2.15 2.90
N ARG A 299 -29.97 2.46 3.83
CA ARG A 299 -29.20 3.73 3.77
C ARG A 299 -28.26 3.77 2.57
N PHE A 300 -27.60 2.67 2.23
CA PHE A 300 -26.71 2.59 1.06
C PHE A 300 -27.46 2.67 -0.27
N PHE A 301 -28.61 1.99 -0.39
CA PHE A 301 -29.43 2.04 -1.61
C PHE A 301 -29.92 3.45 -1.94
N PHE A 302 -30.39 4.20 -0.93
CA PHE A 302 -30.89 5.57 -1.14
C PHE A 302 -29.80 6.62 -1.39
N HIS A 303 -28.57 6.43 -0.89
CA HIS A 303 -27.50 7.41 -1.08
C HIS A 303 -26.72 7.25 -2.39
N VAL A 304 -26.69 6.04 -2.96
CA VAL A 304 -25.84 5.77 -4.15
C VAL A 304 -26.68 5.46 -5.40
N VAL A 305 -27.70 4.60 -5.28
CA VAL A 305 -28.45 4.12 -6.45
C VAL A 305 -29.47 5.16 -6.91
N PHE A 306 -30.19 5.77 -5.98
CA PHE A 306 -31.26 6.73 -6.31
C PHE A 306 -30.75 8.01 -7.02
N PRO A 307 -29.68 8.71 -6.56
CA PRO A 307 -29.19 9.89 -7.25
C PRO A 307 -28.69 9.58 -8.66
N THR A 308 -28.07 8.41 -8.86
CA THR A 308 -27.57 7.97 -10.16
C THR A 308 -28.72 7.72 -11.15
N LEU A 309 -29.78 7.05 -10.72
CA LEU A 309 -30.98 6.85 -11.55
C LEU A 309 -31.70 8.16 -11.87
N LEU A 310 -31.75 9.09 -10.91
CA LEU A 310 -32.33 10.41 -11.11
C LEU A 310 -31.53 11.22 -12.15
N ALA A 311 -30.19 11.19 -12.09
CA ALA A 311 -29.33 11.87 -13.06
C ALA A 311 -29.51 11.33 -14.49
N ILE A 312 -29.61 10.00 -14.65
CA ILE A 312 -29.88 9.36 -15.95
C ILE A 312 -31.25 9.79 -16.48
N GLY A 313 -32.27 9.80 -15.61
CA GLY A 313 -33.61 10.26 -15.97
C GLY A 313 -33.65 11.71 -16.44
N LEU A 314 -32.99 12.61 -15.69
CA LEU A 314 -32.90 14.03 -16.05
C LEU A 314 -32.13 14.24 -17.36
N PHE A 315 -31.06 13.50 -17.58
CA PHE A 315 -30.29 13.55 -18.83
C PHE A 315 -31.13 13.09 -20.02
N ALA A 316 -31.88 12.00 -19.89
CA ALA A 316 -32.78 11.51 -20.93
C ALA A 316 -33.87 12.55 -21.26
N VAL A 317 -34.47 13.17 -20.24
CA VAL A 317 -35.48 14.24 -20.42
C VAL A 317 -34.87 15.45 -21.12
N ALA A 318 -33.67 15.89 -20.73
CA ALA A 318 -33.00 17.02 -21.40
C ALA A 318 -32.67 16.70 -22.87
N LEU A 319 -32.20 15.49 -23.16
CA LEU A 319 -31.83 15.09 -24.50
C LEU A 319 -33.05 15.01 -25.43
N PHE A 320 -34.12 14.30 -25.02
CA PHE A 320 -35.31 14.10 -25.85
C PHE A 320 -36.26 15.29 -25.83
N GLY A 321 -36.34 16.02 -24.72
CA GLY A 321 -37.22 17.17 -24.56
C GLY A 321 -36.65 18.47 -25.12
N VAL A 322 -35.32 18.61 -25.20
CA VAL A 322 -34.68 19.88 -25.58
C VAL A 322 -33.73 19.73 -26.77
N VAL A 323 -32.79 18.79 -26.72
CA VAL A 323 -31.71 18.71 -27.72
C VAL A 323 -32.22 18.20 -29.07
N VAL A 324 -32.95 17.08 -29.07
CA VAL A 324 -33.44 16.45 -30.30
C VAL A 324 -34.42 17.36 -31.08
N PRO A 325 -35.42 18.01 -30.45
CA PRO A 325 -36.31 18.93 -31.15
C PRO A 325 -35.57 20.14 -31.74
N ARG A 326 -34.60 20.71 -31.02
CA ARG A 326 -33.78 21.83 -31.53
C ARG A 326 -32.94 21.43 -32.73
N PHE A 327 -32.40 20.21 -32.73
CA PHE A 327 -31.63 19.69 -33.85
C PHE A 327 -32.50 19.46 -35.08
N GLU A 328 -33.72 18.92 -34.91
CA GLU A 328 -34.69 18.73 -36.00
C GLU A 328 -35.06 20.08 -36.65
N GLN A 329 -35.32 21.11 -35.84
CA GLN A 329 -35.56 22.48 -36.33
C GLN A 329 -34.34 23.03 -37.09
N SER A 330 -33.14 22.90 -36.53
CA SER A 330 -31.91 23.38 -37.16
C SER A 330 -31.62 22.69 -38.50
N LEU A 331 -31.92 21.40 -38.65
CA LEU A 331 -31.77 20.68 -39.92
C LEU A 331 -32.73 21.19 -40.99
N VAL A 332 -33.99 21.46 -40.63
CA VAL A 332 -34.97 22.05 -41.55
C VAL A 332 -34.50 23.42 -42.02
N ASP A 333 -34.09 24.28 -41.08
CA ASP A 333 -33.65 25.64 -41.39
C ASP A 333 -32.42 25.67 -42.32
N ARG A 334 -31.42 24.82 -42.06
CA ARG A 334 -30.24 24.68 -42.94
C ARG A 334 -30.62 24.22 -44.34
N LYS A 335 -31.53 23.25 -44.46
CA LYS A 335 -31.98 22.76 -45.77
C LYS A 335 -32.81 23.82 -46.51
N LYS A 336 -33.60 24.65 -45.80
CA LYS A 336 -34.29 25.82 -46.36
C LYS A 336 -33.31 26.84 -46.92
N GLU A 337 -32.29 27.22 -46.16
CA GLU A 337 -31.23 28.12 -46.62
C GLU A 337 -30.52 27.57 -47.86
N ALA A 338 -30.22 26.26 -47.87
CA ALA A 338 -29.57 25.62 -49.02
C ALA A 338 -30.42 25.70 -50.30
N ILE A 339 -31.72 25.41 -50.25
CA ILE A 339 -32.57 25.53 -51.46
C ILE A 339 -32.75 26.98 -51.90
N ARG A 340 -32.71 27.95 -50.98
CA ARG A 340 -32.72 29.37 -51.32
C ARG A 340 -31.47 29.77 -52.10
N GLU A 341 -30.29 29.41 -51.63
CA GLU A 341 -29.01 29.68 -52.31
C GLU A 341 -28.91 28.96 -53.67
N LEU A 342 -29.41 27.73 -53.75
CA LEU A 342 -29.48 26.96 -55.00
C LEU A 342 -30.43 27.62 -56.01
N THR A 343 -31.63 28.05 -55.59
CA THR A 343 -32.54 28.80 -56.44
C THR A 343 -31.92 30.13 -56.88
N GLN A 344 -31.20 30.83 -56.00
CA GLN A 344 -30.47 32.06 -56.34
C GLN A 344 -29.38 31.82 -57.39
N SER A 345 -28.68 30.69 -57.29
CA SER A 345 -27.67 30.30 -58.28
C SER A 345 -28.30 30.02 -59.65
N ALA A 346 -29.42 29.31 -59.68
CA ALA A 346 -30.15 29.04 -60.93
C ALA A 346 -30.82 30.30 -61.50
N TRP A 347 -31.29 31.22 -60.64
CA TRP A 347 -31.76 32.55 -61.04
C TRP A 347 -30.64 33.37 -61.68
N SER A 348 -29.41 33.29 -61.15
CA SER A 348 -28.25 34.00 -61.71
C SER A 348 -27.87 33.49 -63.10
N VAL A 349 -28.17 32.23 -63.42
CA VAL A 349 -28.05 31.69 -64.79
C VAL A 349 -29.03 32.39 -65.73
N LEU A 350 -30.29 32.59 -65.32
CA LEU A 350 -31.29 33.35 -66.10
C LEU A 350 -30.83 34.79 -66.33
N ASP A 351 -30.34 35.46 -65.28
CA ASP A 351 -29.85 36.84 -65.37
C ASP A 351 -28.63 36.97 -66.30
N GLY A 352 -27.72 35.99 -66.29
CA GLY A 352 -26.60 35.93 -67.23
C GLY A 352 -27.06 35.93 -68.69
N PHE A 353 -28.07 35.11 -69.02
CA PHE A 353 -28.63 35.07 -70.37
C PHE A 353 -29.40 36.35 -70.74
N GLU A 354 -30.10 36.98 -69.80
CA GLU A 354 -30.76 38.27 -70.07
C GLU A 354 -29.73 39.38 -70.35
N ARG A 355 -28.59 39.41 -69.67
CA ARG A 355 -27.50 40.35 -69.99
C ARG A 355 -26.96 40.13 -71.40
N ASP A 356 -26.91 38.90 -71.89
CA ASP A 356 -26.53 38.60 -73.27
C ASP A 356 -27.58 39.09 -74.29
N VAL A 357 -28.86 39.03 -73.93
CA VAL A 357 -29.96 39.61 -74.74
C VAL A 357 -29.86 41.13 -74.79
N VAL A 358 -29.68 41.79 -73.64
CA VAL A 358 -29.54 43.25 -73.56
C VAL A 358 -28.29 43.74 -74.29
N ALA A 359 -27.20 42.96 -74.26
CA ALA A 359 -25.97 43.26 -74.99
C ALA A 359 -26.05 42.94 -76.50
N GLY A 360 -27.17 42.40 -76.99
CA GLY A 360 -27.38 42.03 -78.39
C GLY A 360 -26.58 40.82 -78.86
N ARG A 361 -26.01 40.02 -77.93
CA ARG A 361 -25.26 38.80 -78.26
C ARG A 361 -26.15 37.61 -78.59
N LEU A 362 -27.36 37.58 -78.03
CA LEU A 362 -28.37 36.54 -78.26
C LEU A 362 -29.73 37.20 -78.50
N THR A 363 -30.58 36.57 -79.31
CA THR A 363 -32.00 36.93 -79.31
C THR A 363 -32.69 36.40 -78.06
N ARG A 364 -33.79 37.05 -77.64
CA ARG A 364 -34.56 36.63 -76.45
C ARG A 364 -35.00 35.17 -76.54
N THR A 365 -35.41 34.70 -77.71
CA THR A 365 -35.83 33.32 -77.93
C THR A 365 -34.66 32.34 -77.78
N GLU A 366 -33.51 32.63 -78.39
CA GLU A 366 -32.31 31.78 -78.27
C GLU A 366 -31.79 31.73 -76.83
N ALA A 367 -31.83 32.86 -76.10
CA ALA A 367 -31.44 32.92 -74.70
C ALA A 367 -32.38 32.10 -73.80
N GLN A 368 -33.69 32.18 -74.04
CA GLN A 368 -34.69 31.40 -73.32
C GLN A 368 -34.56 29.89 -73.58
N GLU A 369 -34.34 29.46 -74.82
CA GLU A 369 -34.13 28.04 -75.16
C GLU A 369 -32.87 27.47 -74.49
N ARG A 370 -31.75 28.21 -74.51
CA ARG A 370 -30.51 27.80 -73.85
C ARG A 370 -30.63 27.76 -72.33
N ALA A 371 -31.34 28.72 -71.73
CA ALA A 371 -31.61 28.73 -70.30
C ALA A 371 -32.44 27.52 -69.85
N ILE A 372 -33.48 27.16 -70.62
CA ILE A 372 -34.31 25.97 -70.38
C ILE A 372 -33.47 24.70 -70.41
N GLU A 373 -32.60 24.55 -71.42
CA GLU A 373 -31.72 23.38 -71.56
C GLU A 373 -30.73 23.28 -70.40
N GLN A 374 -30.10 24.40 -70.03
CA GLN A 374 -29.09 24.43 -68.97
C GLN A 374 -29.69 24.15 -67.60
N ILE A 375 -30.79 24.82 -67.23
CA ILE A 375 -31.46 24.64 -65.95
C ILE A 375 -32.09 23.24 -65.86
N GLY A 376 -32.65 22.73 -66.96
CA GLY A 376 -33.25 21.39 -67.01
C GLY A 376 -32.26 20.24 -66.77
N ARG A 377 -30.95 20.48 -66.99
CA ARG A 377 -29.87 19.52 -66.71
C ARG A 377 -29.34 19.58 -65.28
N LEU A 378 -29.62 20.64 -64.52
CA LEU A 378 -29.13 20.79 -63.15
C LEU A 378 -29.78 19.74 -62.24
N ARG A 379 -28.93 18.96 -61.55
CA ARG A 379 -29.32 18.02 -60.50
C ARG A 379 -28.46 18.23 -59.28
N TYR A 380 -29.02 17.94 -58.11
CA TYR A 380 -28.31 18.02 -56.84
C TYR A 380 -28.87 17.00 -55.83
N GLY A 381 -28.33 17.03 -54.61
CA GLY A 381 -28.68 16.09 -53.55
C GLY A 381 -27.91 14.76 -53.62
N PRO A 382 -27.99 13.93 -52.57
CA PRO A 382 -27.15 12.73 -52.42
C PRO A 382 -27.39 11.66 -53.49
N GLU A 383 -28.62 11.57 -54.03
CA GLU A 383 -28.96 10.67 -55.13
C GLU A 383 -28.80 11.31 -56.51
N ASN A 384 -28.39 12.58 -56.57
CA ASN A 384 -28.35 13.40 -57.78
C ASN A 384 -29.68 13.43 -58.55
N LYS A 385 -30.79 13.47 -57.81
CA LYS A 385 -32.16 13.39 -58.33
C LYS A 385 -32.99 14.65 -58.09
N ASP A 386 -32.57 15.55 -57.21
CA ASP A 386 -33.27 16.80 -56.95
C ASP A 386 -33.07 17.78 -58.11
N TYR A 387 -34.04 18.67 -58.34
CA TYR A 387 -34.18 19.33 -59.64
C TYR A 387 -34.86 20.70 -59.55
N PHE A 388 -34.56 21.55 -60.54
CA PHE A 388 -35.22 22.84 -60.73
C PHE A 388 -36.35 22.75 -61.75
N TRP A 389 -37.35 23.61 -61.61
CA TRP A 389 -38.44 23.75 -62.57
C TRP A 389 -38.70 25.24 -62.88
N LEU A 390 -39.25 25.49 -64.06
CA LEU A 390 -39.59 26.81 -64.57
C LEU A 390 -41.06 26.87 -64.97
N GLN A 391 -41.72 27.94 -64.55
CA GLN A 391 -43.10 28.27 -64.90
C GLN A 391 -43.19 29.76 -65.26
N ASP A 392 -44.23 30.21 -65.95
CA ASP A 392 -44.50 31.64 -66.12
C ASP A 392 -45.58 32.20 -65.17
N LEU A 393 -45.72 33.53 -65.14
CA LEU A 393 -46.74 34.21 -64.35
C LEU A 393 -48.18 33.98 -64.86
N ARG A 394 -48.42 33.30 -65.98
CA ARG A 394 -49.75 32.94 -66.50
C ARG A 394 -49.87 31.41 -66.48
N PRO A 395 -50.02 30.82 -65.28
CA PRO A 395 -49.55 29.50 -64.88
C PRO A 395 -49.31 28.49 -66.01
N ARG A 396 -48.28 28.70 -66.82
CA ARG A 396 -47.88 27.79 -67.90
C ARG A 396 -46.54 27.18 -67.53
N MET A 397 -46.43 25.86 -67.60
CA MET A 397 -45.17 25.20 -67.31
C MET A 397 -44.18 25.46 -68.45
N ILE A 398 -43.02 26.04 -68.14
CA ILE A 398 -41.96 26.30 -69.12
C ILE A 398 -41.03 25.10 -69.21
N MET A 399 -40.62 24.54 -68.07
CA MET A 399 -39.74 23.38 -68.01
C MET A 399 -39.89 22.64 -66.67
N HIS A 400 -40.21 21.36 -66.75
CA HIS A 400 -40.06 20.41 -65.66
C HIS A 400 -39.28 19.18 -66.14
N PRO A 401 -38.24 18.73 -65.40
CA PRO A 401 -37.36 17.66 -65.88
C PRO A 401 -38.00 16.27 -65.87
N TYR A 402 -38.80 15.94 -64.84
CA TYR A 402 -39.49 14.64 -64.74
C TYR A 402 -40.93 14.62 -65.29
N ARG A 403 -41.57 15.78 -65.41
CA ARG A 403 -42.94 15.95 -65.92
C ARG A 403 -42.96 16.73 -67.23
N SER A 404 -42.24 16.20 -68.21
CA SER A 404 -42.16 16.78 -69.55
C SER A 404 -43.52 16.83 -70.24
N ASP A 405 -44.49 16.02 -69.82
CA ASP A 405 -45.89 16.05 -70.23
C ASP A 405 -46.59 17.38 -69.90
N LEU A 406 -46.08 18.15 -68.94
CA LEU A 406 -46.61 19.46 -68.56
C LEU A 406 -45.97 20.60 -69.35
N ASN A 407 -44.78 20.41 -69.93
CA ASN A 407 -44.02 21.47 -70.59
C ASN A 407 -44.82 22.10 -71.74
N GLY A 408 -44.93 23.42 -71.72
CA GLY A 408 -45.67 24.21 -72.71
C GLY A 408 -47.19 24.21 -72.54
N LYS A 409 -47.75 23.54 -71.52
CA LYS A 409 -49.21 23.53 -71.25
C LYS A 409 -49.60 24.53 -70.16
N ASP A 410 -50.85 24.99 -70.24
CA ASP A 410 -51.51 25.73 -69.16
C ASP A 410 -51.78 24.78 -67.98
N VAL A 411 -51.23 25.11 -66.81
CA VAL A 411 -51.34 24.35 -65.56
C VAL A 411 -52.17 25.07 -64.49
N SER A 412 -52.91 26.12 -64.86
CA SER A 412 -53.81 26.85 -63.94
C SER A 412 -54.93 25.98 -63.35
N GLY A 413 -55.40 24.97 -64.09
CA GLY A 413 -56.41 24.01 -63.62
C GLY A 413 -55.84 22.80 -62.88
N PHE A 414 -54.51 22.72 -62.70
CA PHE A 414 -53.89 21.58 -62.03
C PHE A 414 -53.94 21.76 -60.51
N THR A 415 -54.51 20.76 -59.83
CA THR A 415 -54.54 20.70 -58.36
C THR A 415 -53.70 19.55 -57.84
N ASP A 416 -53.07 19.76 -56.69
CA ASP A 416 -52.40 18.67 -55.97
C ASP A 416 -53.43 17.69 -55.34
N PRO A 417 -52.99 16.56 -54.76
CA PRO A 417 -53.86 15.59 -54.09
C PRO A 417 -54.66 16.15 -52.91
N THR A 418 -54.27 17.31 -52.37
CA THR A 418 -54.99 18.00 -51.28
C THR A 418 -56.04 19.00 -51.80
N GLY A 419 -56.10 19.19 -53.13
CA GLY A 419 -57.02 20.11 -53.80
C GLY A 419 -56.47 21.52 -53.99
N ALA A 420 -55.21 21.77 -53.62
CA ALA A 420 -54.57 23.08 -53.76
C ALA A 420 -54.15 23.32 -55.22
N ALA A 421 -54.45 24.50 -55.77
CA ALA A 421 -54.05 24.90 -57.12
C ALA A 421 -52.61 25.43 -57.11
N ILE A 422 -51.66 24.54 -56.80
CA ILE A 422 -50.27 24.88 -56.44
C ILE A 422 -49.56 25.82 -57.43
N PHE A 423 -49.80 25.65 -58.72
CA PHE A 423 -49.18 26.44 -59.79
C PHE A 423 -49.74 27.86 -59.88
N VAL A 424 -50.99 28.06 -59.47
CA VAL A 424 -51.60 29.39 -59.30
C VAL A 424 -51.03 30.04 -58.04
N GLU A 425 -50.90 29.27 -56.96
CA GLU A 425 -50.33 29.76 -55.70
C GLU A 425 -48.86 30.19 -55.84
N PHE A 426 -48.07 29.50 -56.66
CA PHE A 426 -46.70 29.92 -57.00
C PHE A 426 -46.69 31.28 -57.69
N ALA A 427 -47.53 31.47 -58.71
CA ALA A 427 -47.65 32.74 -59.42
C ALA A 427 -48.14 33.86 -58.52
N ASP A 428 -49.10 33.60 -57.63
CA ASP A 428 -49.63 34.59 -56.70
C ASP A 428 -48.65 34.93 -55.57
N LEU A 429 -47.83 33.98 -55.11
CA LEU A 429 -46.75 34.25 -54.17
C LEU A 429 -45.70 35.17 -54.79
N VAL A 430 -45.25 34.87 -56.01
CA VAL A 430 -44.27 35.72 -56.73
C VAL A 430 -44.85 37.09 -57.06
N ARG A 431 -46.13 37.20 -57.46
CA ARG A 431 -46.76 38.51 -57.69
C ARG A 431 -46.82 39.37 -56.42
N ARG A 432 -47.03 38.76 -55.26
CA ARG A 432 -47.16 39.48 -53.98
C ARG A 432 -45.81 39.81 -53.35
N GLN A 433 -44.85 38.89 -53.39
CA GLN A 433 -43.63 38.95 -52.58
C GLN A 433 -42.33 38.76 -53.38
N GLN A 434 -42.40 38.54 -54.69
CA GLN A 434 -41.28 38.25 -55.62
C GLN A 434 -40.55 36.91 -55.36
N GLU A 435 -40.38 36.49 -54.10
CA GLU A 435 -39.79 35.23 -53.69
C GLU A 435 -40.43 34.70 -52.40
N GLY A 436 -40.33 33.41 -52.12
CA GLY A 436 -40.86 32.84 -50.87
C GLY A 436 -40.83 31.31 -50.81
N TYR A 437 -41.12 30.78 -49.63
CA TYR A 437 -41.30 29.33 -49.41
C TYR A 437 -42.78 28.95 -49.53
N ILE A 438 -43.03 27.76 -50.06
CA ILE A 438 -44.38 27.20 -50.18
C ILE A 438 -44.36 25.68 -50.01
N ASP A 439 -45.35 25.19 -49.26
CA ASP A 439 -45.56 23.77 -48.96
C ASP A 439 -46.67 23.19 -49.84
N TYR A 440 -46.43 22.01 -50.41
CA TYR A 440 -47.42 21.30 -51.22
C TYR A 440 -47.10 19.81 -51.31
N VAL A 441 -48.05 19.00 -51.78
CA VAL A 441 -47.79 17.57 -52.04
C VAL A 441 -47.40 17.39 -53.51
N TRP A 442 -46.27 16.73 -53.74
CA TRP A 442 -45.75 16.49 -55.09
C TRP A 442 -45.22 15.07 -55.25
N GLN A 443 -45.08 14.63 -56.51
CA GLN A 443 -44.44 13.35 -56.80
C GLN A 443 -43.01 13.31 -56.24
N TRP A 444 -42.57 12.14 -55.83
CA TRP A 444 -41.25 11.91 -55.26
C TRP A 444 -40.20 11.82 -56.36
N LYS A 445 -39.44 12.90 -56.57
CA LYS A 445 -38.33 12.96 -57.53
C LYS A 445 -38.77 12.43 -58.91
N ASP A 446 -38.21 11.31 -59.35
CA ASP A 446 -38.46 10.61 -60.61
C ASP A 446 -39.57 9.56 -60.55
N ASP A 447 -40.13 9.26 -59.38
CA ASP A 447 -41.20 8.28 -59.17
C ASP A 447 -42.58 8.96 -59.21
N PRO A 448 -43.39 8.75 -60.27
CA PRO A 448 -44.72 9.36 -60.40
C PRO A 448 -45.78 8.69 -59.53
N THR A 449 -45.51 7.51 -58.94
CA THR A 449 -46.48 6.75 -58.14
C THR A 449 -46.43 7.10 -56.66
N ARG A 450 -45.33 7.69 -56.21
CA ARG A 450 -45.12 8.11 -54.82
C ARG A 450 -45.34 9.61 -54.67
N LEU A 451 -46.26 9.99 -53.78
CA LEU A 451 -46.53 11.39 -53.42
C LEU A 451 -45.96 11.67 -52.03
N ALA A 452 -45.34 12.84 -51.85
CA ALA A 452 -44.83 13.27 -50.56
C ALA A 452 -44.96 14.78 -50.38
N ALA A 453 -45.00 15.21 -49.12
CA ALA A 453 -44.99 16.63 -48.77
C ALA A 453 -43.62 17.25 -49.09
N LYS A 454 -43.65 18.29 -49.92
CA LYS A 454 -42.50 19.02 -50.44
C LYS A 454 -42.63 20.50 -50.10
N GLU A 455 -41.55 21.06 -49.59
CA GLU A 455 -41.42 22.50 -49.36
C GLU A 455 -40.45 23.06 -50.40
N SER A 456 -40.87 24.07 -51.16
CA SER A 456 -40.03 24.67 -52.19
C SER A 456 -39.83 26.16 -51.96
N TYR A 457 -38.64 26.63 -52.29
CA TYR A 457 -38.35 28.04 -52.41
C TYR A 457 -38.46 28.45 -53.87
N ILE A 458 -39.30 29.45 -54.13
CA ILE A 458 -39.58 29.96 -55.47
C ILE A 458 -39.19 31.41 -55.58
N LYS A 459 -38.77 31.82 -56.78
CA LYS A 459 -38.34 33.19 -57.07
C LYS A 459 -38.75 33.61 -58.48
N GLY A 460 -39.28 34.83 -58.59
CA GLY A 460 -39.61 35.47 -59.87
C GLY A 460 -38.39 35.98 -60.62
N PHE A 461 -38.44 35.86 -61.94
CA PHE A 461 -37.54 36.50 -62.89
C PHE A 461 -38.36 37.42 -63.80
N GLU A 462 -38.49 38.68 -63.38
CA GLU A 462 -39.34 39.70 -64.00
C GLU A 462 -39.09 39.93 -65.50
N PRO A 463 -37.84 39.98 -66.02
CA PRO A 463 -37.59 40.27 -67.44
C PRO A 463 -38.32 39.33 -68.39
N TRP A 464 -38.45 38.05 -68.00
CA TRP A 464 -39.16 37.04 -68.77
C TRP A 464 -40.53 36.66 -68.22
N GLY A 465 -40.91 37.19 -67.06
CA GLY A 465 -42.11 36.79 -66.34
C GLY A 465 -42.08 35.31 -65.94
N TRP A 466 -40.90 34.76 -65.67
CA TRP A 466 -40.70 33.36 -65.28
C TRP A 466 -40.59 33.24 -63.77
N ILE A 467 -40.85 32.04 -63.27
CA ILE A 467 -40.71 31.61 -61.89
C ILE A 467 -39.80 30.41 -61.91
N ILE A 468 -38.78 30.44 -61.08
CA ILE A 468 -37.89 29.31 -60.85
C ILE A 468 -38.08 28.79 -59.43
N GLY A 469 -38.11 27.48 -59.27
CA GLY A 469 -38.26 26.86 -57.97
C GLY A 469 -37.47 25.57 -57.82
N THR A 470 -37.08 25.29 -56.59
CA THR A 470 -36.65 23.96 -56.15
C THR A 470 -37.02 23.74 -54.69
N GLY A 471 -37.00 22.49 -54.21
CA GLY A 471 -37.46 22.17 -52.87
C GLY A 471 -36.92 20.89 -52.27
N ILE A 472 -37.23 20.69 -51.00
CA ILE A 472 -36.88 19.51 -50.20
C ILE A 472 -38.13 18.73 -49.82
N TYR A 473 -38.00 17.41 -49.69
CA TYR A 473 -39.08 16.57 -49.19
C TYR A 473 -38.99 16.47 -47.66
N THR A 474 -40.10 16.74 -46.97
CA THR A 474 -40.15 16.70 -45.50
C THR A 474 -39.93 15.29 -44.95
N GLU A 475 -40.30 14.26 -45.71
CA GLU A 475 -40.04 12.85 -45.38
C GLU A 475 -38.54 12.51 -45.36
N ASP A 476 -37.72 13.10 -46.25
CA ASP A 476 -36.26 12.89 -46.24
C ASP A 476 -35.65 13.42 -44.93
N VAL A 477 -36.12 14.56 -44.45
CA VAL A 477 -35.67 15.16 -43.18
C VAL A 477 -36.10 14.30 -41.99
N ARG A 478 -37.34 13.78 -42.00
CA ARG A 478 -37.86 12.91 -40.94
C ARG A 478 -37.17 11.55 -40.91
N ALA A 479 -36.87 10.96 -42.07
CA ALA A 479 -36.15 9.68 -42.16
C ALA A 479 -34.73 9.80 -41.59
N GLU A 480 -34.02 10.88 -41.95
CA GLU A 480 -32.68 11.19 -41.41
C GLU A 480 -32.73 11.39 -39.89
N THR A 481 -33.70 12.16 -39.40
CA THR A 481 -33.91 12.41 -37.97
C THR A 481 -34.28 11.13 -37.20
N ASN A 482 -35.13 10.26 -37.76
CA ASN A 482 -35.54 9.01 -37.10
C ASN A 482 -34.40 7.99 -37.03
N SER A 483 -33.57 7.91 -38.07
CA SER A 483 -32.38 7.05 -38.05
C SER A 483 -31.39 7.49 -36.96
N LEU A 484 -31.26 8.79 -36.74
CA LEU A 484 -30.41 9.36 -35.70
C LEU A 484 -31.00 9.16 -34.31
N LYS A 485 -32.32 9.38 -34.13
CA LYS A 485 -33.06 9.09 -32.89
C LYS A 485 -32.89 7.62 -32.49
N GLY A 486 -32.97 6.68 -33.44
CA GLY A 486 -32.78 5.25 -33.20
C GLY A 486 -31.35 4.90 -32.72
N ARG A 487 -30.32 5.46 -33.37
CA ARG A 487 -28.92 5.26 -32.94
C ARG A 487 -28.68 5.84 -31.54
N LEU A 488 -29.21 7.03 -31.25
CA LEU A 488 -29.09 7.65 -29.93
C LEU A 488 -29.78 6.80 -28.85
N LEU A 489 -30.96 6.25 -29.11
CA LEU A 489 -31.64 5.33 -28.20
C LEU A 489 -30.83 4.06 -27.93
N GLN A 490 -30.22 3.48 -28.97
CA GLN A 490 -29.37 2.31 -28.83
C GLN A 490 -28.11 2.62 -27.99
N THR A 491 -27.46 3.76 -28.24
CA THR A 491 -26.29 4.19 -27.47
C THR A 491 -26.66 4.45 -26.00
N LEU A 492 -27.77 5.13 -25.72
CA LEU A 492 -28.26 5.36 -24.36
C LEU A 492 -28.61 4.06 -23.64
N GLY A 493 -29.26 3.12 -24.33
CA GLY A 493 -29.55 1.79 -23.78
C GLY A 493 -28.28 1.04 -23.42
N THR A 494 -27.26 1.12 -24.27
CA THR A 494 -25.95 0.50 -24.02
C THR A 494 -25.25 1.12 -22.80
N ILE A 495 -25.24 2.46 -22.71
CA ILE A 495 -24.70 3.18 -21.55
C ILE A 495 -25.46 2.81 -20.28
N ALA A 496 -26.79 2.73 -20.33
CA ALA A 496 -27.61 2.35 -19.18
C ALA A 496 -27.30 0.94 -18.69
N VAL A 497 -27.06 -0.02 -19.60
CA VAL A 497 -26.64 -1.38 -19.24
C VAL A 497 -25.24 -1.39 -18.61
N ILE A 498 -24.30 -0.61 -19.14
CA ILE A 498 -22.94 -0.49 -18.58
C ILE A 498 -23.02 0.11 -17.17
N VAL A 499 -23.77 1.19 -16.98
CA VAL A 499 -23.94 1.84 -15.67
C VAL A 499 -24.64 0.90 -14.69
N ALA A 500 -25.66 0.15 -15.12
CA ALA A 500 -26.30 -0.86 -14.29
C ALA A 500 -25.33 -1.98 -13.87
N GLY A 501 -24.46 -2.43 -14.77
CA GLY A 501 -23.40 -3.39 -14.49
C GLY A 501 -22.37 -2.84 -13.49
N LEU A 502 -21.96 -1.59 -13.64
CA LEU A 502 -21.08 -0.88 -12.71
C LEU A 502 -21.70 -0.70 -11.33
N LEU A 503 -22.96 -0.31 -11.25
CA LEU A 503 -23.69 -0.21 -9.98
C LEU A 503 -23.82 -1.58 -9.30
N LEU A 504 -24.11 -2.63 -10.05
CA LEU A 504 -24.16 -3.99 -9.52
C LEU A 504 -22.77 -4.43 -9.01
N TYR A 505 -21.71 -4.10 -9.75
CA TYR A 505 -20.34 -4.35 -9.34
C TYR A 505 -20.00 -3.61 -8.04
N VAL A 506 -20.30 -2.32 -7.92
CA VAL A 506 -20.06 -1.52 -6.70
C VAL A 506 -20.84 -2.07 -5.51
N VAL A 507 -22.11 -2.46 -5.70
CA VAL A 507 -22.91 -3.10 -4.63
C VAL A 507 -22.27 -4.42 -4.20
N ARG A 508 -21.84 -5.25 -5.15
CA ARG A 508 -21.17 -6.52 -4.85
C ARG A 508 -19.84 -6.30 -4.14
N GLN A 509 -19.05 -5.32 -4.59
CA GLN A 509 -17.76 -4.94 -4.05
C GLN A 509 -17.89 -4.32 -2.65
N GLY A 510 -18.98 -3.59 -2.39
CA GLY A 510 -19.33 -3.05 -1.07
C GLY A 510 -19.67 -4.17 -0.10
N MET A 511 -20.49 -5.14 -0.52
CA MET A 511 -20.77 -6.33 0.29
C MET A 511 -19.52 -7.16 0.57
N GLU A 512 -18.65 -7.32 -0.42
CA GLU A 512 -17.40 -8.08 -0.27
C GLU A 512 -16.36 -7.32 0.56
N LEU A 513 -16.37 -5.99 0.54
CA LEU A 513 -15.56 -5.18 1.45
C LEU A 513 -16.01 -5.35 2.89
N GLU A 514 -17.32 -5.33 3.13
CA GLU A 514 -17.86 -5.52 4.47
C GLU A 514 -17.55 -6.91 5.01
N HIS A 515 -17.64 -7.95 4.17
CA HIS A 515 -17.19 -9.30 4.53
C HIS A 515 -15.70 -9.35 4.88
N ARG A 516 -14.83 -8.74 4.07
CA ARG A 516 -13.39 -8.69 4.35
C ARG A 516 -13.06 -7.86 5.61
N ARG A 517 -13.86 -6.82 5.90
CA ARG A 517 -13.75 -6.02 7.13
C ARG A 517 -14.08 -6.88 8.34
N GLN A 518 -15.17 -7.66 8.26
CA GLN A 518 -15.55 -8.62 9.31
C GLN A 518 -14.50 -9.72 9.49
N ASP A 519 -13.93 -10.25 8.39
CA ASP A 519 -12.86 -11.24 8.46
C ASP A 519 -11.55 -10.65 9.03
N ALA A 520 -11.23 -9.38 8.71
CA ALA A 520 -10.08 -8.68 9.26
C ALA A 520 -10.26 -8.37 10.75
N GLU A 521 -11.43 -7.89 11.16
CA GLU A 521 -11.81 -7.72 12.56
C GLU A 521 -11.75 -9.04 13.32
N GLN A 522 -12.24 -10.14 12.72
CA GLN A 522 -12.17 -11.47 13.32
C GLN A 522 -10.73 -11.98 13.42
N SER A 523 -9.89 -11.78 12.40
CA SER A 523 -8.48 -12.16 12.45
C SER A 523 -7.66 -11.34 13.44
N LEU A 524 -8.01 -10.05 13.59
CA LEU A 524 -7.42 -9.16 14.60
C LEU A 524 -7.88 -9.58 15.99
N ARG A 525 -9.16 -9.98 16.15
CA ARG A 525 -9.67 -10.61 17.37
C ARG A 525 -8.94 -11.89 17.69
N GLU A 526 -8.80 -12.81 16.74
CA GLU A 526 -8.08 -14.08 16.93
C GLU A 526 -6.60 -13.87 17.23
N SER A 527 -5.94 -12.88 16.61
CA SER A 527 -4.55 -12.53 16.92
C SER A 527 -4.43 -11.89 18.30
N THR A 528 -5.30 -10.94 18.63
CA THR A 528 -5.33 -10.27 19.94
C THR A 528 -5.68 -11.26 21.04
N GLU A 529 -6.60 -12.19 20.81
CA GLU A 529 -6.95 -13.29 21.70
C GLU A 529 -5.81 -14.30 21.83
N ARG A 530 -5.03 -14.58 20.77
CA ARG A 530 -3.81 -15.41 20.86
C ARG A 530 -2.71 -14.73 21.69
N TYR A 531 -2.45 -13.45 21.47
CA TYR A 531 -1.47 -12.70 22.27
C TYR A 531 -1.93 -12.53 23.71
N ARG A 532 -3.22 -12.25 23.94
CA ARG A 532 -3.85 -12.23 25.25
C ARG A 532 -3.76 -13.59 25.93
N SER A 533 -4.05 -14.68 25.23
CA SER A 533 -3.90 -16.05 25.76
C SER A 533 -2.46 -16.38 26.14
N LEU A 534 -1.45 -15.85 25.42
CA LEU A 534 -0.03 -16.03 25.76
C LEU A 534 0.36 -15.28 27.03
N VAL A 535 -0.17 -14.06 27.24
CA VAL A 535 0.06 -13.24 28.46
C VAL A 535 -0.74 -13.78 29.65
N GLU A 536 -1.98 -14.23 29.43
CA GLU A 536 -2.84 -14.85 30.45
C GLU A 536 -2.33 -16.23 30.89
N ALA A 537 -1.52 -16.91 30.07
CA ALA A 537 -0.87 -18.18 30.41
C ALA A 537 0.47 -18.02 31.16
N THR A 538 0.95 -16.78 31.37
CA THR A 538 2.18 -16.54 32.14
C THR A 538 1.95 -16.74 33.64
N THR A 539 2.94 -17.30 34.33
CA THR A 539 2.90 -17.56 35.78
C THR A 539 3.18 -16.32 36.64
N GLU A 540 3.58 -15.20 36.02
CA GLU A 540 3.94 -13.94 36.67
C GLU A 540 2.78 -12.95 36.58
N GLY A 541 2.56 -12.14 37.62
CA GLY A 541 1.59 -11.05 37.56
C GLY A 541 2.11 -9.93 36.67
N THR A 542 1.38 -9.53 35.63
CA THR A 542 1.77 -8.43 34.72
C THR A 542 0.82 -7.26 34.91
N LEU A 543 1.37 -6.07 35.11
CA LEU A 543 0.66 -4.78 35.19
C LEU A 543 1.18 -3.86 34.10
N LEU A 544 0.31 -3.18 33.38
CA LEU A 544 0.66 -2.04 32.53
C LEU A 544 0.21 -0.77 33.23
N VAL A 545 1.15 0.15 33.44
CA VAL A 545 0.94 1.46 34.04
C VAL A 545 1.19 2.53 32.99
N VAL A 546 0.25 3.44 32.78
CA VAL A 546 0.41 4.59 31.86
C VAL A 546 0.06 5.84 32.64
N ASP A 547 0.96 6.83 32.65
CA ASP A 547 0.82 8.08 33.43
C ASP A 547 0.56 7.85 34.93
N GLY A 548 1.20 6.83 35.51
CA GLY A 548 1.03 6.46 36.92
C GLY A 548 -0.22 5.64 37.24
N ARG A 549 -1.10 5.38 36.26
CA ARG A 549 -2.37 4.66 36.42
C ARG A 549 -2.31 3.24 35.90
N CYS A 550 -2.97 2.32 36.60
CA CYS A 550 -3.05 0.92 36.21
C CYS A 550 -4.05 0.73 35.06
N ARG A 551 -3.57 0.38 33.87
CA ARG A 551 -4.39 0.24 32.66
C ARG A 551 -4.76 -1.20 32.32
N TYR A 552 -3.88 -2.13 32.65
CA TYR A 552 -4.11 -3.54 32.36
C TYR A 552 -3.40 -4.40 33.38
N ALA A 553 -4.07 -5.47 33.80
CA ALA A 553 -3.50 -6.52 34.63
C ALA A 553 -3.89 -7.87 34.05
N ASN A 554 -2.94 -8.80 33.99
CA ASN A 554 -3.28 -10.19 33.65
C ASN A 554 -4.05 -10.86 34.82
N PRO A 555 -4.79 -11.96 34.57
CA PRO A 555 -5.56 -12.66 35.60
C PRO A 555 -4.73 -13.00 36.84
N ARG A 556 -3.45 -13.36 36.66
CA ARG A 556 -2.55 -13.68 37.76
C ARG A 556 -2.30 -12.50 38.70
N LEU A 557 -2.13 -11.29 38.17
CA LEU A 557 -1.97 -10.10 39.00
C LEU A 557 -3.30 -9.70 39.68
N LEU A 558 -4.43 -9.83 38.98
CA LEU A 558 -5.75 -9.58 39.57
C LEU A 558 -6.03 -10.53 40.76
N GLU A 559 -5.66 -11.81 40.64
CA GLU A 559 -5.68 -12.75 41.77
C GLU A 559 -4.78 -12.32 42.93
N LEU A 560 -3.56 -11.85 42.63
CA LEU A 560 -2.63 -11.38 43.66
C LEU A 560 -3.12 -10.12 44.38
N LEU A 561 -3.81 -9.24 43.67
CA LEU A 561 -4.40 -8.01 44.24
C LEU A 561 -5.73 -8.28 44.95
N GLY A 562 -6.47 -9.33 44.55
CA GLY A 562 -7.84 -9.54 44.98
C GLY A 562 -8.81 -8.49 44.43
N ALA A 563 -8.49 -7.91 43.26
CA ALA A 563 -9.23 -6.82 42.63
C ALA A 563 -9.84 -7.26 41.28
N GLY A 564 -10.97 -6.66 40.90
CA GLY A 564 -11.58 -6.86 39.58
C GLY A 564 -10.92 -6.03 38.49
N ALA A 565 -11.08 -6.43 37.22
CA ALA A 565 -10.51 -5.70 36.08
C ALA A 565 -11.02 -4.25 35.95
N SER A 566 -12.30 -4.01 36.28
CA SER A 566 -12.92 -2.68 36.27
C SER A 566 -12.55 -1.82 37.50
N GLU A 567 -12.07 -2.44 38.58
CA GLU A 567 -11.52 -1.71 39.73
C GLU A 567 -10.09 -1.24 39.45
N LEU A 568 -9.33 -1.99 38.64
CA LEU A 568 -7.94 -1.67 38.28
C LEU A 568 -7.80 -0.29 37.64
N GLU A 569 -8.74 0.10 36.78
CA GLU A 569 -8.72 1.38 36.05
C GLU A 569 -8.84 2.60 36.99
N LEU A 570 -9.27 2.38 38.24
CA LEU A 570 -9.39 3.41 39.28
C LEU A 570 -8.18 3.44 40.24
N LEU A 571 -7.23 2.50 40.08
CA LEU A 571 -6.06 2.37 40.95
C LEU A 571 -4.82 3.02 40.35
N GLU A 572 -4.09 3.72 41.21
CA GLU A 572 -2.76 4.23 40.89
C GLU A 572 -1.71 3.19 41.28
N ILE A 573 -0.50 3.29 40.72
CA ILE A 573 0.58 2.35 41.03
C ILE A 573 0.94 2.35 42.53
N GLU A 574 0.74 3.48 43.22
CA GLU A 574 0.91 3.63 44.67
C GLU A 574 -0.09 2.82 45.48
N ASP A 575 -1.25 2.54 44.88
CA ASP A 575 -2.27 1.74 45.53
C ASP A 575 -1.88 0.25 45.57
N VAL A 576 -1.14 -0.18 44.55
CA VAL A 576 -0.63 -1.55 44.34
C VAL A 576 0.71 -1.78 45.04
N VAL A 577 1.62 -0.80 44.97
CA VAL A 577 2.95 -0.84 45.59
C VAL A 577 3.07 0.33 46.58
N PRO A 578 2.78 0.14 47.88
CA PRO A 578 2.77 1.25 48.84
C PRO A 578 4.12 1.95 48.94
N LYS A 579 4.14 3.29 49.03
CA LYS A 579 5.33 4.09 49.39
C LYS A 579 5.66 3.95 50.88
N SER A 580 6.07 2.75 51.29
CA SER A 580 6.54 2.46 52.65
C SER A 580 8.05 2.25 52.66
N GLY A 581 8.69 2.36 53.82
CA GLY A 581 10.14 2.12 53.96
C GLY A 581 10.57 0.72 53.47
N ALA A 582 9.68 -0.28 53.50
CA ALA A 582 9.92 -1.62 52.98
C ALA A 582 9.98 -1.69 51.44
N ASN A 583 9.38 -0.72 50.75
CA ASN A 583 9.36 -0.62 49.28
C ASN A 583 10.29 0.48 48.75
N ALA A 584 11.13 1.09 49.60
CA ALA A 584 12.02 2.18 49.19
C ALA A 584 12.90 1.81 47.98
N VAL A 585 13.41 0.56 47.96
CA VAL A 585 14.25 0.04 46.87
C VAL A 585 13.43 -0.18 45.59
N VAL A 586 12.15 -0.58 45.71
CA VAL A 586 11.24 -0.74 44.57
C VAL A 586 10.95 0.60 43.93
N TRP A 587 10.70 1.63 44.74
CA TRP A 587 10.44 3.00 44.28
C TRP A 587 11.67 3.69 43.70
N GLU A 588 12.85 3.54 44.32
CA GLU A 588 14.12 4.02 43.76
C GLU A 588 14.36 3.42 42.36
N ARG A 589 14.10 2.11 42.21
CA ARG A 589 14.23 1.43 40.92
C ARG A 589 13.18 1.88 39.89
N LEU A 590 11.96 2.12 40.33
CA LEU A 590 10.88 2.59 39.49
C LEU A 590 11.17 4.00 38.96
N ASP A 591 11.69 4.88 39.82
CA ASP A 591 12.10 6.24 39.46
C ASP A 591 13.32 6.23 38.52
N GLU A 592 14.28 5.32 38.70
CA GLU A 592 15.40 5.12 37.76
C GLU A 592 14.92 4.75 36.35
N VAL A 593 13.97 3.80 36.24
CA VAL A 593 13.42 3.34 34.96
C VAL A 593 12.56 4.42 34.29
N ARG A 594 11.92 5.30 35.09
CA ARG A 594 11.23 6.50 34.58
C ARG A 594 12.21 7.59 34.11
N ALA A 595 13.36 7.75 34.79
CA ALA A 595 14.30 8.85 34.53
C ALA A 595 15.40 8.56 33.48
N ASN A 596 15.78 7.30 33.21
CA ASN A 596 16.90 6.95 32.31
C ASN A 596 16.62 5.72 31.40
N ALA A 597 17.19 5.75 30.18
CA ALA A 597 17.04 4.73 29.12
C ALA A 597 17.87 3.44 29.34
N VAL A 598 17.80 2.82 30.52
CA VAL A 598 18.42 1.51 30.80
C VAL A 598 17.33 0.50 31.12
N GLU A 599 17.19 -0.53 30.28
CA GLU A 599 16.36 -1.71 30.58
C GLU A 599 16.91 -2.40 31.84
N SER A 600 16.15 -2.35 32.93
CA SER A 600 16.50 -3.02 34.18
C SER A 600 16.12 -4.50 34.10
N THR A 601 17.10 -5.37 33.89
CA THR A 601 16.93 -6.84 33.90
C THR A 601 17.07 -7.48 35.30
N GLY A 602 17.12 -6.68 36.38
CA GLY A 602 17.23 -7.17 37.75
C GLY A 602 15.93 -6.99 38.54
N GLY A 603 15.36 -8.09 39.04
CA GLY A 603 14.18 -8.06 39.91
C GLY A 603 14.50 -7.48 41.31
N VAL A 604 13.63 -6.62 41.83
CA VAL A 604 13.73 -6.01 43.17
C VAL A 604 12.63 -6.59 44.06
N GLU A 605 12.99 -7.03 45.26
CA GLU A 605 12.02 -7.55 46.22
C GLU A 605 11.27 -6.41 46.93
N GLY A 606 9.97 -6.58 47.12
CA GLY A 606 9.14 -5.66 47.89
C GLY A 606 7.76 -6.22 48.18
N LEU A 607 6.88 -5.36 48.67
CA LEU A 607 5.53 -5.69 49.13
C LEU A 607 4.47 -5.16 48.17
N LEU A 608 3.62 -6.07 47.69
CA LEU A 608 2.40 -5.78 46.94
C LEU A 608 1.21 -5.72 47.91
N ARG A 609 0.39 -4.68 47.82
CA ARG A 609 -0.79 -4.51 48.68
C ARG A 609 -2.02 -5.12 48.02
N ARG A 610 -2.70 -5.99 48.76
CA ARG A 610 -4.00 -6.56 48.37
C ARG A 610 -5.13 -5.63 48.76
N ARG A 611 -6.31 -5.86 48.16
CA ARG A 611 -7.57 -5.16 48.45
C ARG A 611 -7.96 -5.17 49.92
N ASP A 612 -7.72 -6.27 50.64
CA ASP A 612 -8.03 -6.41 52.06
C ASP A 612 -7.01 -5.68 52.99
N GLY A 613 -6.04 -4.97 52.40
CA GLY A 613 -4.97 -4.28 53.10
C GLY A 613 -3.78 -5.16 53.46
N THR A 614 -3.81 -6.47 53.15
CA THR A 614 -2.67 -7.36 53.40
C THR A 614 -1.52 -7.11 52.43
N LEU A 615 -0.29 -7.38 52.88
CA LEU A 615 0.94 -7.20 52.09
C LEU A 615 1.48 -8.57 51.68
N THR A 616 1.79 -8.74 50.40
CA THR A 616 2.38 -9.96 49.81
C THR A 616 3.79 -9.66 49.34
N GLU A 617 4.78 -10.48 49.71
CA GLU A 617 6.14 -10.36 49.19
C GLU A 617 6.21 -10.80 47.73
N CYS A 618 6.71 -9.91 46.88
CA CYS A 618 6.86 -10.11 45.45
C CYS A 618 8.23 -9.64 45.00
N ALA A 619 8.81 -10.34 44.02
CA ALA A 619 9.89 -9.83 43.20
C ALA A 619 9.29 -9.02 42.04
N PHE A 620 9.71 -7.77 41.89
CA PHE A 620 9.25 -6.82 40.89
C PHE A 620 10.29 -6.61 39.79
N ALA A 621 9.87 -6.64 38.53
CA ALA A 621 10.67 -6.19 37.40
C ALA A 621 9.91 -5.12 36.60
N PHE A 622 10.65 -4.22 35.98
CA PHE A 622 10.11 -3.01 35.35
C PHE A 622 10.66 -2.85 33.94
N SER A 623 9.78 -2.63 32.96
CA SER A 623 10.15 -2.35 31.57
C SER A 623 9.33 -1.19 31.01
N ARG A 624 9.93 -0.32 30.21
CA ARG A 624 9.21 0.77 29.54
C ARG A 624 8.60 0.29 28.23
N VAL A 625 7.46 0.86 27.83
CA VAL A 625 6.81 0.62 26.55
C VAL A 625 6.33 1.95 25.97
N SER A 626 6.59 2.19 24.69
CA SER A 626 6.08 3.37 23.98
C SER A 626 4.74 3.01 23.31
N LEU A 627 3.66 3.68 23.72
CA LEU A 627 2.32 3.51 23.15
C LEU A 627 1.93 4.78 22.38
N SER A 628 1.02 4.66 21.41
CA SER A 628 0.63 5.71 20.46
C SER A 628 -0.01 6.97 21.05
N GLY A 629 -0.02 7.12 22.38
CA GLY A 629 -0.56 8.26 23.12
C GLY A 629 0.17 8.58 24.43
N GLY A 630 1.31 7.94 24.74
CA GLY A 630 2.05 8.19 25.98
C GLY A 630 3.10 7.12 26.30
N GLU A 631 3.85 7.33 27.37
CA GLU A 631 4.83 6.36 27.86
C GLU A 631 4.22 5.43 28.91
N GLY A 632 4.30 4.13 28.66
CA GLY A 632 3.85 3.09 29.58
C GLY A 632 5.01 2.39 30.29
N LEU A 633 4.69 1.79 31.43
CA LEU A 633 5.56 0.98 32.26
C LEU A 633 4.89 -0.38 32.47
N ILE A 634 5.56 -1.46 32.07
CA ILE A 634 5.19 -2.82 32.39
C ILE A 634 5.85 -3.19 33.72
N VAL A 635 5.05 -3.57 34.72
CA VAL A 635 5.49 -4.12 36.00
C VAL A 635 5.20 -5.61 36.02
N LEU A 636 6.22 -6.41 36.24
CA LEU A 636 6.10 -7.85 36.48
C LEU A 636 6.23 -8.08 37.99
N ALA A 637 5.27 -8.77 38.60
CA ALA A 637 5.25 -9.12 40.01
C ALA A 637 5.18 -10.64 40.17
N THR A 638 6.24 -11.23 40.72
CA THR A 638 6.33 -12.67 40.97
C THR A 638 6.26 -12.92 42.48
N PRO A 639 5.26 -13.65 42.99
CA PRO A 639 5.15 -13.91 44.42
C PRO A 639 6.33 -14.76 44.91
N LEU A 640 6.95 -14.35 46.02
CA LEU A 640 7.98 -15.12 46.70
C LEU A 640 7.27 -16.05 47.70
N GLY A 641 7.48 -17.36 47.57
CA GLY A 641 6.61 -18.39 48.12
C GLY A 641 6.24 -18.25 49.61
N LEU A 642 4.93 -18.30 49.88
CA LEU A 642 4.36 -18.71 51.16
C LEU A 642 4.53 -20.23 51.29
N ASP A 643 5.62 -20.68 51.89
CA ASP A 643 5.78 -22.05 52.38
C ASP A 643 6.49 -22.02 53.73
N ALA A 644 5.79 -21.54 54.76
CA ALA A 644 6.01 -21.90 56.16
C ALA A 644 4.92 -21.31 57.06
N THR A 645 3.88 -22.08 57.37
CA THR A 645 3.40 -22.37 58.74
C THR A 645 2.11 -23.19 58.73
N ALA A 646 2.15 -24.35 59.41
CA ALA A 646 1.09 -25.10 60.13
C ALA A 646 -0.34 -25.10 59.56
N ASP A 647 -1.02 -26.24 59.35
CA ASP A 647 -1.18 -27.33 60.30
C ASP A 647 -1.65 -28.62 59.60
N GLY A 648 -1.43 -29.76 60.25
CA GLY A 648 -1.62 -31.09 59.66
C GLY A 648 -3.07 -31.53 59.42
N THR A 649 -3.16 -32.61 58.63
CA THR A 649 -4.32 -33.47 58.31
C THR A 649 -5.14 -33.09 57.07
N GLY A 650 -5.19 -34.02 56.10
CA GLY A 650 -6.21 -34.01 55.04
C GLY A 650 -5.71 -34.15 53.60
N GLU A 651 -5.82 -35.36 53.06
CA GLU A 651 -6.13 -35.70 51.66
C GLU A 651 -5.27 -35.20 50.49
N ARG A 652 -4.57 -36.19 49.90
CA ARG A 652 -4.28 -36.24 48.47
C ARG A 652 -5.58 -36.28 47.64
N ALA A 653 -5.87 -35.21 46.91
CA ALA A 653 -6.48 -35.13 45.57
C ALA A 653 -6.73 -33.64 45.31
N VAL A 654 -6.48 -33.03 44.15
CA VAL A 654 -7.13 -33.25 42.87
C VAL A 654 -6.30 -32.51 41.82
N PHE A 655 -5.73 -33.22 40.84
CA PHE A 655 -5.59 -32.78 39.43
C PHE A 655 -5.27 -34.04 38.60
N ALA A 656 -6.23 -34.96 38.64
CA ALA A 656 -6.39 -35.99 37.63
C ALA A 656 -7.75 -35.74 37.00
N ASP A 657 -7.80 -34.87 35.99
CA ASP A 657 -8.91 -34.81 35.06
C ASP A 657 -8.41 -34.33 33.68
N GLY A 658 -8.13 -35.30 32.81
CA GLY A 658 -8.94 -35.47 31.59
C GLY A 658 -8.98 -34.37 30.52
N ARG A 659 -8.11 -33.36 30.51
CA ARG A 659 -7.87 -32.53 29.31
C ARG A 659 -6.36 -32.38 29.10
N GLY A 660 -5.86 -32.95 28.00
CA GLY A 660 -4.43 -32.96 27.68
C GLY A 660 -3.84 -31.56 27.72
N ALA A 661 -2.83 -31.37 28.57
CA ALA A 661 -2.04 -30.15 28.61
C ALA A 661 -1.38 -29.93 27.23
N PRO A 662 -1.37 -28.70 26.67
CA PRO A 662 -0.70 -28.40 25.41
C PRO A 662 0.85 -28.43 25.50
N SER A 663 1.43 -28.85 26.63
CA SER A 663 2.86 -28.76 26.93
C SER A 663 3.73 -29.80 26.21
N GLU A 664 3.16 -30.76 25.49
CA GLU A 664 3.93 -31.80 24.77
C GLU A 664 4.37 -31.41 23.34
N ARG A 665 4.08 -30.19 22.85
CA ARG A 665 4.37 -29.78 21.46
C ARG A 665 5.15 -28.47 21.28
N LEU A 666 5.91 -28.01 22.28
CA LEU A 666 6.78 -26.84 22.11
C LEU A 666 8.16 -27.26 21.55
N PRO A 667 8.63 -26.70 20.41
CA PRO A 667 9.93 -27.00 19.80
C PRO A 667 11.14 -26.37 20.52
N ALA A 668 10.89 -25.51 21.51
CA ALA A 668 11.88 -24.84 22.35
C ALA A 668 11.81 -25.33 23.82
N GLY A 669 12.95 -25.47 24.47
CA GLY A 669 13.11 -25.80 25.89
C GLY A 669 13.86 -24.72 26.64
N LEU A 670 13.54 -24.50 27.91
CA LEU A 670 14.19 -23.50 28.78
C LEU A 670 15.19 -24.19 29.72
N PHE A 671 16.29 -23.54 30.03
CA PHE A 671 17.28 -23.99 31.00
C PHE A 671 17.80 -22.85 31.88
N ARG A 672 18.27 -23.20 33.08
CA ARG A 672 19.07 -22.36 33.97
C ARG A 672 20.37 -23.09 34.28
N ALA A 673 21.51 -22.42 34.17
CA ALA A 673 22.83 -22.98 34.38
C ALA A 673 23.76 -22.01 35.12
N ARG A 674 24.88 -22.52 35.62
CA ARG A 674 25.93 -21.70 36.23
C ARG A 674 26.87 -21.15 35.14
N ALA A 675 27.24 -19.87 35.19
CA ALA A 675 28.21 -19.24 34.29
C ALA A 675 29.66 -19.64 34.62
N THR A 676 29.97 -20.94 34.53
CA THR A 676 31.33 -21.49 34.70
C THR A 676 31.84 -22.07 33.39
N GLU A 677 33.15 -22.34 33.32
CA GLU A 677 33.79 -23.00 32.17
C GLU A 677 33.17 -24.34 31.75
N THR A 678 32.32 -24.94 32.60
CA THR A 678 31.54 -26.12 32.29
C THR A 678 30.06 -25.82 32.05
N GLY A 679 29.48 -24.82 32.70
CA GLY A 679 28.08 -24.48 32.48
C GLY A 679 27.09 -25.44 33.12
N THR A 680 27.26 -25.81 34.39
CA THR A 680 26.39 -26.82 35.03
C THR A 680 24.92 -26.39 35.00
N VAL A 681 24.06 -27.19 34.37
CA VAL A 681 22.61 -26.96 34.30
C VAL A 681 21.99 -27.25 35.67
N LEU A 682 21.31 -26.25 36.23
CA LEU A 682 20.65 -26.29 37.53
C LEU A 682 19.18 -26.70 37.42
N SER A 683 18.49 -26.25 36.37
CA SER A 683 17.12 -26.66 36.05
C SER A 683 16.87 -26.56 34.55
N ALA A 684 15.97 -27.40 34.03
CA ALA A 684 15.59 -27.39 32.62
C ALA A 684 14.17 -27.94 32.42
N THR A 685 13.43 -27.41 31.45
CA THR A 685 12.10 -27.92 31.12
C THR A 685 12.18 -29.28 30.42
N PRO A 686 11.08 -30.09 30.40
CA PRO A 686 11.08 -31.39 29.73
C PRO A 686 11.57 -31.36 28.28
N SER A 687 11.26 -30.28 27.53
CA SER A 687 11.75 -30.09 26.16
C SER A 687 13.28 -29.85 26.09
N ALA A 688 13.83 -29.05 27.00
CA ALA A 688 15.29 -28.85 27.09
C ALA A 688 16.03 -30.12 27.52
N MET A 689 15.45 -30.88 28.45
CA MET A 689 15.97 -32.17 28.90
C MET A 689 16.02 -33.22 27.78
N ARG A 690 15.01 -33.26 26.89
CA ARG A 690 15.02 -34.14 25.71
C ARG A 690 16.11 -33.77 24.71
N LEU A 691 16.36 -32.49 24.49
CA LEU A 691 17.43 -32.03 23.59
C LEU A 691 18.81 -32.33 24.20
N LEU A 692 19.03 -31.97 25.47
CA LEU A 692 20.28 -32.27 26.20
C LEU A 692 20.58 -33.77 26.27
N SER A 693 19.57 -34.62 26.48
CA SER A 693 19.76 -36.08 26.49
C SER A 693 20.05 -36.67 25.10
N LYS A 694 19.44 -36.13 24.03
CA LYS A 694 19.79 -36.49 22.64
C LYS A 694 21.24 -36.14 22.30
N VAL A 695 21.74 -35.00 22.80
CA VAL A 695 23.12 -34.55 22.56
C VAL A 695 24.13 -35.40 23.33
N THR A 696 23.86 -35.65 24.61
CA THR A 696 24.83 -36.25 25.54
C THR A 696 24.76 -37.78 25.61
N GLY A 697 23.70 -38.39 25.06
CA GLY A 697 23.43 -39.83 25.17
C GLY A 697 23.08 -40.30 26.58
N ARG A 698 22.83 -39.39 27.53
CA ARG A 698 22.50 -39.67 28.94
C ARG A 698 21.11 -39.17 29.30
N THR A 699 20.38 -39.91 30.13
CA THR A 699 19.01 -39.58 30.56
C THR A 699 18.91 -38.92 31.93
N GLU A 700 19.99 -38.88 32.72
CA GLU A 700 19.99 -38.37 34.09
C GLU A 700 21.05 -37.27 34.31
N ALA A 701 20.72 -36.28 35.15
CA ALA A 701 21.54 -35.13 35.51
C ALA A 701 22.81 -35.51 36.33
N PRO A 702 23.88 -34.69 36.37
CA PRO A 702 23.98 -33.32 35.88
C PRO A 702 24.37 -33.20 34.40
N PHE A 703 23.66 -32.33 33.67
CA PHE A 703 24.02 -31.89 32.31
C PHE A 703 24.87 -30.61 32.39
N THR A 704 25.75 -30.42 31.41
CA THR A 704 26.55 -29.19 31.33
C THR A 704 26.37 -28.52 29.97
N LEU A 705 26.29 -27.19 29.93
CA LEU A 705 26.11 -26.45 28.69
C LEU A 705 27.28 -26.63 27.72
N ALA A 706 28.50 -26.80 28.25
CA ALA A 706 29.67 -27.08 27.43
C ALA A 706 29.49 -28.33 26.56
N GLU A 707 28.69 -29.33 27.01
CA GLU A 707 28.42 -30.55 26.25
C GLU A 707 27.55 -30.31 24.99
N LEU A 708 26.87 -29.16 24.88
CA LEU A 708 26.16 -28.79 23.65
C LEU A 708 27.12 -28.40 22.52
N PHE A 709 28.32 -27.91 22.87
CA PHE A 709 29.30 -27.36 21.94
C PHE A 709 30.33 -28.42 21.56
N ALA A 710 30.59 -28.57 20.26
CA ALA A 710 31.58 -29.53 19.76
C ALA A 710 33.03 -29.18 20.17
N ASP A 711 33.30 -27.89 20.40
CA ASP A 711 34.61 -27.38 20.79
C ASP A 711 34.48 -26.50 22.05
N ARG A 712 35.41 -26.72 22.99
CA ARG A 712 35.47 -25.97 24.25
C ARG A 712 35.80 -24.50 24.01
N GLU A 713 36.59 -24.16 22.99
CA GLU A 713 36.89 -22.76 22.67
C GLU A 713 35.63 -21.99 22.27
N VAL A 714 34.74 -22.61 21.49
CA VAL A 714 33.47 -22.00 21.04
C VAL A 714 32.53 -21.75 22.22
N TYR A 715 32.50 -22.64 23.20
CA TYR A 715 31.74 -22.43 24.43
C TYR A 715 32.34 -21.30 25.29
N LEU A 716 33.67 -21.20 25.39
CA LEU A 716 34.32 -20.11 26.09
C LEU A 716 34.10 -18.76 25.41
N GLU A 717 34.04 -18.71 24.08
CA GLU A 717 33.64 -17.51 23.34
C GLU A 717 32.19 -17.10 23.62
N PHE A 718 31.28 -18.08 23.64
CA PHE A 718 29.87 -17.86 23.97
C PHE A 718 29.71 -17.30 25.39
N LEU A 719 30.44 -17.86 26.37
CA LEU A 719 30.52 -17.33 27.73
C LEU A 719 31.13 -15.93 27.78
N ALA A 720 32.20 -15.68 27.02
CA ALA A 720 32.86 -14.37 26.99
C ALA A 720 31.94 -13.30 26.38
N GLN A 721 31.16 -13.65 25.36
CA GLN A 721 30.13 -12.78 24.79
C GLN A 721 29.03 -12.52 25.81
N LEU A 722 28.50 -13.58 26.45
CA LEU A 722 27.48 -13.46 27.48
C LEU A 722 27.92 -12.57 28.65
N ASN A 723 29.18 -12.66 29.07
CA ASN A 723 29.75 -11.82 30.13
C ASN A 723 29.98 -10.36 29.70
N ARG A 724 30.20 -10.08 28.41
CA ARG A 724 30.38 -8.71 27.89
C ARG A 724 29.06 -8.01 27.60
N GLU A 725 28.11 -8.73 27.00
CA GLU A 725 26.91 -8.18 26.37
C GLU A 725 25.64 -8.47 27.18
N GLY A 726 25.70 -9.29 28.24
CA GLY A 726 24.55 -9.67 29.07
C GLY A 726 23.60 -10.68 28.42
N GLN A 727 23.74 -10.92 27.12
CA GLN A 727 23.04 -11.92 26.33
C GLN A 727 23.96 -12.50 25.25
N ALA A 728 23.70 -13.73 24.83
CA ALA A 728 24.40 -14.38 23.74
C ALA A 728 23.49 -15.39 23.03
N GLU A 729 23.60 -15.47 21.71
CA GLU A 729 22.92 -16.49 20.90
C GLU A 729 23.95 -17.25 20.08
N ARG A 730 23.84 -18.58 20.06
CA ARG A 730 24.69 -19.43 19.24
C ARG A 730 23.90 -20.60 18.67
N VAL A 731 24.02 -20.77 17.36
CA VAL A 731 23.58 -22.00 16.68
C VAL A 731 24.71 -23.02 16.79
N VAL A 732 24.38 -24.20 17.30
CA VAL A 732 25.33 -25.27 17.58
C VAL A 732 24.94 -26.53 16.80
N HIS A 733 25.90 -27.06 16.04
CA HIS A 733 25.71 -28.32 15.32
C HIS A 733 25.97 -29.49 16.26
N VAL A 734 24.96 -30.34 16.45
CA VAL A 734 25.05 -31.46 17.38
C VAL A 734 25.07 -32.77 16.60
N ALA A 735 26.20 -33.47 16.68
CA ALA A 735 26.29 -34.86 16.28
C ALA A 735 25.59 -35.72 17.34
N THR A 736 24.36 -36.17 17.07
CA THR A 736 23.66 -37.06 18.01
C THR A 736 24.21 -38.49 17.91
N THR A 737 24.10 -39.26 18.99
CA THR A 737 24.56 -40.67 19.04
C THR A 737 23.65 -41.64 18.27
N ALA A 738 22.58 -41.16 17.63
CA ALA A 738 21.71 -41.91 16.74
C ALA A 738 21.86 -41.38 15.29
N PRO A 739 21.51 -42.14 14.24
CA PRO A 739 21.76 -41.71 12.85
C PRO A 739 20.85 -40.53 12.47
N GLY A 740 21.36 -39.32 12.69
CA GLY A 740 20.74 -38.04 12.37
C GLY A 740 21.50 -36.88 13.01
N THR A 741 22.14 -36.04 12.20
CA THR A 741 22.73 -34.76 12.67
C THR A 741 21.60 -33.76 12.91
N GLY A 742 21.46 -33.26 14.14
CA GLY A 742 20.51 -32.21 14.50
C GLY A 742 21.25 -30.88 14.72
N THR A 743 20.67 -29.77 14.26
CA THR A 743 21.21 -28.43 14.58
C THR A 743 20.33 -27.82 15.67
N VAL A 744 20.95 -27.27 16.71
CA VAL A 744 20.25 -26.72 17.87
C VAL A 744 20.66 -25.26 18.07
N SER A 745 19.72 -24.33 18.23
CA SER A 745 20.03 -22.95 18.63
C SER A 745 19.97 -22.84 20.15
N VAL A 746 20.95 -22.15 20.74
CA VAL A 746 21.05 -21.87 22.17
C VAL A 746 21.15 -20.35 22.36
N ARG A 747 20.12 -19.76 22.95
CA ARG A 747 20.10 -18.34 23.34
C ARG A 747 20.14 -18.25 24.86
N ALA A 748 20.99 -17.41 25.42
CA ALA A 748 21.14 -17.27 26.85
C ALA A 748 21.34 -15.81 27.29
N ILE A 749 20.92 -15.51 28.51
CA ILE A 749 21.05 -14.22 29.17
C ILE A 749 21.68 -14.40 30.56
N HIS A 750 22.44 -13.40 31.00
CA HIS A 750 23.12 -13.40 32.27
C HIS A 750 22.19 -12.88 33.38
N VAL A 751 22.08 -13.62 34.49
CA VAL A 751 21.28 -13.23 35.65
C VAL A 751 22.22 -12.94 36.84
N PRO A 752 22.24 -11.71 37.39
CA PRO A 752 23.10 -11.37 38.52
C PRO A 752 22.66 -12.11 39.79
N ALA A 753 23.54 -12.95 40.34
CA ALA A 753 23.29 -13.69 41.57
C ALA A 753 23.77 -12.89 42.80
N ARG A 754 22.86 -12.41 43.66
CA ARG A 754 23.24 -11.90 44.99
C ARG A 754 23.54 -13.10 45.90
N GLY A 755 24.81 -13.28 46.27
CA GLY A 755 25.25 -14.20 47.34
C GLY A 755 25.83 -15.56 46.90
N ALA A 756 25.91 -15.87 45.61
CA ALA A 756 26.59 -17.07 45.11
C ALA A 756 27.94 -16.72 44.44
N THR A 757 28.96 -17.57 44.64
CA THR A 757 30.33 -17.40 44.15
C THR A 757 30.49 -17.50 42.62
N SER A 758 29.41 -17.57 41.85
CA SER A 758 29.40 -17.68 40.40
C SER A 758 28.10 -17.14 39.82
N ALA A 759 28.18 -16.39 38.72
CA ALA A 759 27.04 -15.88 37.97
C ALA A 759 26.09 -16.99 37.45
N LEU A 760 24.82 -16.66 37.24
CA LEU A 760 23.78 -17.56 36.71
C LEU A 760 23.45 -17.18 35.27
N VAL A 761 23.04 -18.18 34.48
CA VAL A 761 22.65 -18.04 33.08
C VAL A 761 21.29 -18.68 32.87
N GLU A 762 20.39 -18.00 32.18
CA GLU A 762 19.10 -18.55 31.74
C GLU A 762 19.01 -18.52 30.23
N GLY A 763 18.37 -19.52 29.62
CA GLY A 763 18.33 -19.59 28.17
C GLY A 763 17.32 -20.55 27.58
N ILE A 764 17.19 -20.47 26.25
CA ILE A 764 16.32 -21.28 25.40
C ILE A 764 17.20 -22.17 24.51
N ILE A 765 16.79 -23.42 24.33
CA ILE A 765 17.37 -24.44 23.44
C ILE A 765 16.29 -24.89 22.47
N GLU A 766 16.51 -24.76 21.15
CA GLU A 766 15.54 -25.13 20.10
C GLU A 766 16.19 -25.97 18.99
N GLU A 767 15.46 -26.92 18.40
CA GLU A 767 15.94 -27.74 17.27
C GLU A 767 15.64 -27.03 15.93
N VAL A 768 16.68 -26.60 15.20
CA VAL A 768 16.59 -25.81 13.96
C VAL A 768 17.07 -26.58 12.71
N THR A 769 17.16 -27.91 12.77
CA THR A 769 17.76 -28.79 11.74
C THR A 769 17.29 -28.51 10.31
N ASP A 770 15.98 -28.36 10.06
CA ASP A 770 15.44 -28.12 8.71
C ASP A 770 15.56 -26.64 8.28
N HIS A 771 15.41 -25.71 9.21
CA HIS A 771 15.53 -24.27 8.93
C HIS A 771 16.99 -23.89 8.63
N ALA A 772 17.95 -24.41 9.40
CA ALA A 772 19.37 -24.16 9.22
C ALA A 772 19.92 -24.80 7.94
N ARG A 773 19.46 -26.00 7.56
CA ARG A 773 19.84 -26.62 6.27
C ARG A 773 19.37 -25.78 5.08
N HIS A 774 18.12 -25.34 5.08
CA HIS A 774 17.58 -24.53 3.99
C HIS A 774 18.21 -23.14 3.91
N VAL A 775 18.52 -22.50 5.04
CA VAL A 775 19.22 -21.21 5.06
C VAL A 775 20.68 -21.39 4.64
N ALA A 776 21.40 -22.37 5.17
CA ALA A 776 22.79 -22.62 4.82
C ALA A 776 22.98 -23.04 3.35
N GLU A 777 22.14 -23.92 2.80
CA GLU A 777 22.19 -24.26 1.38
C GLU A 777 21.94 -23.04 0.48
N ARG A 778 20.99 -22.19 0.87
CA ARG A 778 20.64 -20.98 0.12
C ARG A 778 21.70 -19.89 0.22
N GLU A 779 22.30 -19.70 1.40
CA GLU A 779 23.42 -18.77 1.60
C GLU A 779 24.71 -19.27 0.97
N MET A 780 24.97 -20.58 0.97
CA MET A 780 26.14 -21.18 0.33
C MET A 780 26.01 -21.11 -1.19
N LEU A 781 24.81 -21.32 -1.76
CA LEU A 781 24.54 -21.04 -3.18
C LEU A 781 24.72 -19.56 -3.51
N ARG A 782 24.16 -18.66 -2.68
CA ARG A 782 24.25 -17.21 -2.84
C ARG A 782 25.71 -16.74 -2.82
N ASN A 783 26.50 -17.19 -1.84
CA ASN A 783 27.90 -16.82 -1.67
C ASN A 783 28.77 -17.42 -2.78
N ARG A 784 28.53 -18.67 -3.23
CA ARG A 784 29.25 -19.27 -4.36
C ARG A 784 28.93 -18.59 -5.69
N LEU A 785 27.68 -18.22 -5.92
CA LEU A 785 27.26 -17.48 -7.12
C LEU A 785 27.77 -16.03 -7.11
N GLN A 786 27.79 -15.36 -5.95
CA GLN A 786 28.39 -14.03 -5.80
C GLN A 786 29.90 -14.06 -6.01
N ALA A 787 30.63 -15.02 -5.42
CA ALA A 787 32.06 -15.17 -5.60
C ALA A 787 32.45 -15.45 -7.07
N SER A 788 31.64 -16.24 -7.80
CA SER A 788 31.91 -16.59 -9.21
C SER A 788 31.83 -15.42 -10.20
N LEU A 789 31.09 -14.35 -9.86
CA LEU A 789 30.94 -13.15 -10.71
C LEU A 789 31.92 -12.03 -10.35
N LEU A 790 32.47 -12.02 -9.13
CA LEU A 790 33.49 -11.05 -8.68
C LEU A 790 34.90 -11.47 -9.12
N PHE A 791 35.20 -12.78 -9.12
CA PHE A 791 36.52 -13.35 -9.43
C PHE A 791 37.11 -12.97 -10.81
N LEU A 792 36.28 -12.60 -11.78
CA LEU A 792 36.72 -12.32 -13.16
C LEU A 792 37.34 -10.94 -13.34
N HIS A 793 37.00 -10.00 -12.45
CA HIS A 793 37.52 -8.64 -12.42
C HIS A 793 38.60 -8.45 -11.34
N ASP A 794 38.94 -9.51 -10.60
CA ASP A 794 40.07 -9.48 -9.68
C ASP A 794 41.39 -9.49 -10.45
N HIS A 795 42.42 -8.91 -9.84
CA HIS A 795 43.77 -8.89 -10.39
C HIS A 795 44.50 -10.21 -10.13
N ILE A 796 45.18 -10.71 -11.16
CA ILE A 796 45.96 -11.97 -11.17
C ILE A 796 46.99 -12.08 -10.05
N GLY A 797 47.54 -10.96 -9.57
CA GLY A 797 48.56 -10.96 -8.52
C GLY A 797 48.14 -11.67 -7.23
N SER A 798 46.85 -11.67 -6.87
CA SER A 798 46.34 -12.35 -5.66
C SER A 798 46.15 -13.87 -5.81
N THR A 799 46.13 -14.38 -7.04
CA THR A 799 45.83 -15.79 -7.37
C THR A 799 47.08 -16.55 -7.83
N SER A 800 48.24 -15.89 -7.95
CA SER A 800 49.47 -16.50 -8.44
C SER A 800 50.22 -17.33 -7.40
N HIS A 801 50.78 -18.46 -7.83
CA HIS A 801 51.60 -19.33 -6.98
C HIS A 801 53.07 -18.88 -7.01
N ARG A 802 53.80 -19.20 -5.93
CA ARG A 802 55.24 -18.90 -5.85
C ARG A 802 56.01 -19.66 -6.95
N PRO A 803 56.82 -18.98 -7.77
CA PRO A 803 57.56 -19.64 -8.84
C PRO A 803 58.65 -20.56 -8.28
N VAL A 804 58.76 -21.75 -8.85
CA VAL A 804 59.87 -22.69 -8.60
C VAL A 804 60.85 -22.63 -9.76
N PHE A 805 62.12 -22.41 -9.45
CA PHE A 805 63.17 -22.22 -10.45
C PHE A 805 64.10 -23.44 -10.54
N CYS A 806 64.61 -23.72 -11.73
CA CYS A 806 65.66 -24.71 -11.94
C CYS A 806 66.78 -24.17 -12.85
N PRO A 807 68.05 -24.56 -12.62
CA PRO A 807 69.15 -24.20 -13.51
C PRO A 807 68.98 -24.85 -14.89
N MET A 808 69.34 -24.13 -15.95
CA MET A 808 69.24 -24.62 -17.34
C MET A 808 69.94 -25.96 -17.58
N THR A 809 71.01 -26.26 -16.83
CA THR A 809 71.80 -27.51 -16.94
C THR A 809 71.18 -28.70 -16.19
N MET A 810 70.13 -28.50 -15.39
CA MET A 810 69.46 -29.58 -14.67
C MET A 810 68.90 -30.61 -15.66
N THR A 811 69.05 -31.89 -15.35
CA THR A 811 68.53 -32.95 -16.23
C THR A 811 67.00 -33.06 -16.13
N ALA A 812 66.34 -33.52 -17.20
CA ALA A 812 64.89 -33.73 -17.20
C ALA A 812 64.41 -34.66 -16.07
N SER A 813 65.21 -35.68 -15.71
CA SER A 813 64.92 -36.55 -14.56
C SER A 813 64.92 -35.79 -13.23
N GLN A 814 65.95 -34.96 -13.00
CA GLN A 814 66.06 -34.17 -11.76
C GLN A 814 65.00 -33.08 -11.70
N ALA A 815 64.62 -32.52 -12.85
CA ALA A 815 63.54 -31.55 -12.95
C ALA A 815 62.18 -32.19 -12.60
N ALA A 816 61.89 -33.40 -13.11
CA ALA A 816 60.67 -34.12 -12.74
C ALA A 816 60.64 -34.53 -11.25
N GLU A 817 61.79 -34.89 -10.67
CA GLU A 817 61.91 -35.15 -9.23
C GLU A 817 61.67 -33.88 -8.40
N LEU A 818 62.22 -32.73 -8.85
CA LEU A 818 61.99 -31.44 -8.23
C LEU A 818 60.51 -31.02 -8.31
N MET A 819 59.87 -31.18 -9.47
CA MET A 819 58.43 -30.94 -9.65
C MET A 819 57.59 -31.78 -8.68
N SER A 820 57.94 -33.07 -8.54
CA SER A 820 57.25 -33.98 -7.61
C SER A 820 57.45 -33.60 -6.15
N ARG A 821 58.66 -33.17 -5.77
CA ARG A 821 58.99 -32.80 -4.39
C ARG A 821 58.34 -31.48 -3.97
N GLU A 822 58.36 -30.48 -4.85
CA GLU A 822 57.76 -29.17 -4.59
C GLU A 822 56.25 -29.16 -4.91
N ASN A 823 55.69 -30.29 -5.36
CA ASN A 823 54.29 -30.46 -5.75
C ASN A 823 53.80 -29.40 -6.75
N THR A 824 54.58 -29.19 -7.83
CA THR A 824 54.30 -28.22 -8.90
C THR A 824 54.34 -28.89 -10.27
N THR A 825 53.53 -28.40 -11.21
CA THR A 825 53.44 -28.95 -12.58
C THR A 825 54.28 -28.17 -13.60
N ALA A 826 55.01 -27.15 -13.15
CA ALA A 826 55.93 -26.37 -13.98
C ALA A 826 57.17 -25.83 -13.22
N LEU A 827 58.29 -25.71 -13.93
CA LEU A 827 59.53 -25.09 -13.45
C LEU A 827 59.98 -23.97 -14.39
N LEU A 828 60.37 -22.83 -13.81
CA LEU A 828 61.00 -21.75 -14.57
C LEU A 828 62.50 -22.01 -14.73
N VAL A 829 62.98 -21.99 -15.98
CA VAL A 829 64.36 -22.36 -16.31
C VAL A 829 65.25 -21.12 -16.31
N GLN A 830 66.30 -21.11 -15.49
CA GLN A 830 67.22 -19.98 -15.32
C GLN A 830 68.59 -20.22 -15.95
N ALA A 831 69.12 -19.20 -16.62
CA ALA A 831 70.51 -19.14 -17.07
C ALA A 831 71.47 -18.80 -15.91
N PRO A 832 72.79 -19.03 -16.04
CA PRO A 832 73.78 -18.72 -14.99
C PRO A 832 73.80 -17.26 -14.50
N GLY A 833 73.24 -16.32 -15.27
CA GLY A 833 73.09 -14.91 -14.92
C GLY A 833 71.79 -14.56 -14.17
N GLY A 834 70.95 -15.54 -13.84
CA GLY A 834 69.66 -15.33 -13.14
C GLY A 834 68.47 -15.02 -14.05
N GLU A 835 68.69 -14.82 -15.35
CA GLU A 835 67.63 -14.58 -16.33
C GLU A 835 66.78 -15.84 -16.57
N VAL A 836 65.45 -15.67 -16.58
CA VAL A 836 64.50 -16.75 -16.89
C VAL A 836 64.33 -16.86 -18.40
N ILE A 837 64.75 -17.99 -18.96
CA ILE A 837 64.85 -18.19 -20.42
C ILE A 837 63.72 -19.08 -20.98
N GLY A 838 62.92 -19.71 -20.12
CA GLY A 838 61.81 -20.56 -20.52
C GLY A 838 61.13 -21.27 -19.34
N ILE A 839 60.21 -22.17 -19.66
CA ILE A 839 59.43 -22.95 -18.69
C ILE A 839 59.45 -24.43 -19.08
N PHE A 840 59.57 -25.32 -18.10
CA PHE A 840 59.49 -26.77 -18.28
C PHE A 840 58.26 -27.31 -17.55
N THR A 841 57.32 -27.89 -18.30
CA THR A 841 56.00 -28.32 -17.80
C THR A 841 55.81 -29.84 -17.92
N ASP A 842 54.78 -30.39 -17.29
CA ASP A 842 54.37 -31.80 -17.49
C ASP A 842 54.13 -32.13 -18.96
N ARG A 843 53.61 -31.16 -19.73
CA ARG A 843 53.45 -31.29 -21.17
C ARG A 843 54.79 -31.41 -21.88
N ASP A 844 55.79 -30.60 -21.53
CA ASP A 844 57.11 -30.68 -22.12
C ASP A 844 57.81 -32.01 -21.77
N LEU A 845 57.66 -32.48 -20.53
CA LEU A 845 58.14 -33.79 -20.12
C LEU A 845 57.49 -34.89 -20.97
N ARG A 846 56.16 -34.90 -21.11
CA ARG A 846 55.45 -35.90 -21.91
C ARG A 846 55.79 -35.80 -23.39
N ASP A 847 55.69 -34.60 -23.98
CA ASP A 847 55.72 -34.41 -25.42
C ASP A 847 57.15 -34.39 -25.97
N ARG A 848 58.13 -33.88 -25.21
CA ARG A 848 59.52 -33.68 -25.68
C ARG A 848 60.53 -34.63 -25.06
N VAL A 849 60.22 -35.25 -23.92
CA VAL A 849 61.10 -36.26 -23.29
C VAL A 849 60.56 -37.66 -23.52
N ILE A 850 59.35 -37.95 -23.06
CA ILE A 850 58.79 -39.31 -23.07
C ILE A 850 58.37 -39.74 -24.48
N ALA A 851 57.55 -38.94 -25.17
CA ALA A 851 56.98 -39.29 -26.48
C ALA A 851 58.05 -39.45 -27.57
N VAL A 852 59.13 -38.67 -27.50
CA VAL A 852 60.26 -38.72 -28.44
C VAL A 852 61.35 -39.71 -27.99
N GLY A 853 61.23 -40.28 -26.78
CA GLY A 853 62.22 -41.19 -26.21
C GLY A 853 63.57 -40.54 -25.91
N ALA A 854 63.58 -39.25 -25.55
CA ALA A 854 64.81 -38.56 -25.19
C ALA A 854 65.41 -39.11 -23.90
N HIS A 855 66.74 -39.14 -23.81
CA HIS A 855 67.43 -39.65 -22.63
C HIS A 855 67.10 -38.80 -21.40
N LEU A 856 66.79 -39.41 -20.25
CA LEU A 856 66.38 -38.70 -19.02
C LEU A 856 67.47 -37.76 -18.46
N ALA A 857 68.73 -37.99 -18.83
CA ALA A 857 69.86 -37.08 -18.54
C ALA A 857 69.93 -35.84 -19.47
N THR A 858 68.98 -35.65 -20.38
CA THR A 858 68.95 -34.48 -21.26
C THR A 858 68.72 -33.21 -20.43
N PRO A 859 69.53 -32.15 -20.60
CA PRO A 859 69.32 -30.89 -19.89
C PRO A 859 67.99 -30.23 -20.25
N VAL A 860 67.30 -29.65 -19.26
CA VAL A 860 65.97 -29.04 -19.40
C VAL A 860 65.92 -27.95 -20.46
N TYR A 861 66.98 -27.17 -20.66
CA TYR A 861 67.00 -26.09 -21.66
C TYR A 861 66.79 -26.58 -23.10
N ARG A 862 67.05 -27.85 -23.39
CA ARG A 862 66.81 -28.45 -24.71
C ARG A 862 65.37 -28.91 -24.92
N VAL A 863 64.64 -29.10 -23.82
CA VAL A 863 63.30 -29.69 -23.80
C VAL A 863 62.28 -28.77 -23.14
N MET A 864 62.62 -27.50 -22.88
CA MET A 864 61.71 -26.48 -22.33
C MET A 864 60.92 -25.74 -23.42
N SER A 865 59.83 -25.10 -23.02
CA SER A 865 59.09 -24.14 -23.84
C SER A 865 59.69 -22.73 -23.69
N SER A 866 59.92 -22.06 -24.83
CA SER A 866 60.53 -20.72 -24.93
C SER A 866 60.06 -20.03 -26.22
N PRO A 867 59.81 -18.71 -26.25
CA PRO A 867 59.97 -17.74 -25.15
C PRO A 867 58.92 -17.91 -24.04
N LEU A 868 59.24 -17.43 -22.83
CA LEU A 868 58.31 -17.42 -21.69
C LEU A 868 57.15 -16.44 -21.96
N VAL A 869 55.92 -16.87 -21.74
CA VAL A 869 54.73 -16.01 -21.84
C VAL A 869 54.43 -15.41 -20.47
N THR A 870 54.32 -14.08 -20.42
CA THR A 870 54.18 -13.31 -19.17
C THR A 870 52.97 -12.38 -19.18
N VAL A 871 52.36 -12.14 -18.01
CA VAL A 871 51.34 -11.11 -17.79
C VAL A 871 51.71 -10.19 -16.61
N PRO A 872 51.39 -8.89 -16.68
CA PRO A 872 51.49 -8.00 -15.52
C PRO A 872 50.61 -8.46 -14.34
N GLU A 873 51.05 -8.21 -13.10
CA GLU A 873 50.30 -8.60 -11.89
C GLU A 873 48.93 -7.92 -11.73
N HIS A 874 48.71 -6.78 -12.38
CA HIS A 874 47.45 -6.04 -12.40
C HIS A 874 46.52 -6.43 -13.56
N THR A 875 46.92 -7.39 -14.39
CA THR A 875 46.04 -7.90 -15.44
C THR A 875 44.83 -8.59 -14.79
N GLU A 876 43.65 -8.39 -15.35
CA GLU A 876 42.43 -9.03 -14.82
C GLU A 876 42.42 -10.52 -15.17
N VAL A 877 41.83 -11.34 -14.29
CA VAL A 877 41.74 -12.81 -14.46
C VAL A 877 41.15 -13.19 -15.83
N HIS A 878 40.16 -12.45 -16.33
CA HIS A 878 39.57 -12.71 -17.65
C HIS A 878 40.56 -12.51 -18.80
N GLU A 879 41.48 -11.55 -18.70
CA GLU A 879 42.47 -11.22 -19.73
C GLU A 879 43.59 -12.27 -19.76
N ALA A 880 44.06 -12.76 -18.59
CA ALA A 880 44.98 -13.90 -18.57
C ALA A 880 44.38 -15.17 -19.15
N LEU A 881 43.10 -15.45 -18.86
CA LEU A 881 42.45 -16.64 -19.39
C LEU A 881 42.43 -16.63 -20.94
N LEU A 882 42.18 -15.47 -21.55
CA LEU A 882 42.27 -15.30 -23.00
C LEU A 882 43.69 -15.52 -23.53
N LEU A 883 44.72 -15.10 -22.78
CA LEU A 883 46.12 -15.28 -23.16
C LEU A 883 46.55 -16.75 -23.09
N VAL A 884 46.16 -17.47 -22.04
CA VAL A 884 46.39 -18.92 -21.86
C VAL A 884 45.81 -19.69 -23.05
N GLU A 885 44.58 -19.37 -23.41
CA GLU A 885 43.90 -20.02 -24.54
C GLU A 885 44.51 -19.68 -25.89
N ARG A 886 44.78 -18.41 -26.16
CA ARG A 886 45.33 -17.94 -27.44
C ARG A 886 46.68 -18.58 -27.75
N ASN A 887 47.51 -18.80 -26.74
CA ASN A 887 48.83 -19.39 -26.89
C ASN A 887 48.84 -20.92 -26.72
N HIS A 888 47.70 -21.54 -26.40
CA HIS A 888 47.58 -22.98 -26.12
C HIS A 888 48.58 -23.49 -25.07
N ILE A 889 48.80 -22.68 -24.04
CA ILE A 889 49.68 -22.97 -22.90
C ILE A 889 48.84 -23.30 -21.66
N GLN A 890 49.44 -23.95 -20.67
CA GLN A 890 48.77 -24.29 -19.40
C GLN A 890 49.26 -23.45 -18.22
N HIS A 891 50.37 -22.74 -18.41
CA HIS A 891 51.03 -21.96 -17.39
C HIS A 891 51.38 -20.59 -17.95
N VAL A 892 51.16 -19.55 -17.15
CA VAL A 892 51.56 -18.18 -17.46
C VAL A 892 52.35 -17.61 -16.29
N ALA A 893 53.48 -16.99 -16.60
CA ALA A 893 54.29 -16.32 -15.60
C ALA A 893 53.76 -14.90 -15.34
N VAL A 894 53.76 -14.48 -14.07
CA VAL A 894 53.31 -13.16 -13.65
C VAL A 894 54.53 -12.26 -13.44
N SER A 895 54.55 -11.11 -14.11
CA SER A 895 55.62 -10.12 -14.01
C SER A 895 55.21 -8.94 -13.13
N GLY A 896 56.06 -8.58 -12.18
CA GLY A 896 55.93 -7.36 -11.38
C GLY A 896 56.35 -6.10 -12.14
N HIS A 897 56.21 -4.93 -11.50
CA HIS A 897 56.49 -3.61 -12.09
C HIS A 897 57.95 -3.45 -12.62
N GLY A 898 58.90 -4.23 -12.13
CA GLY A 898 60.31 -4.21 -12.55
C GLY A 898 60.69 -5.21 -13.65
N GLY A 899 59.74 -6.00 -14.19
CA GLY A 899 60.01 -7.06 -15.17
C GLY A 899 60.50 -8.38 -14.56
N GLU A 900 60.57 -8.47 -13.22
CA GLU A 900 60.86 -9.70 -12.49
C GLU A 900 59.63 -10.61 -12.41
N ILE A 901 59.83 -11.93 -12.46
CA ILE A 901 58.75 -12.91 -12.37
C ILE A 901 58.40 -13.14 -10.89
N THR A 902 57.23 -12.69 -10.49
CA THR A 902 56.73 -12.74 -9.10
C THR A 902 55.85 -13.95 -8.84
N GLY A 903 55.25 -14.54 -9.88
CA GLY A 903 54.28 -15.63 -9.77
C GLY A 903 54.20 -16.53 -11.00
N VAL A 904 53.56 -17.70 -10.84
CA VAL A 904 53.09 -18.55 -11.96
C VAL A 904 51.65 -18.94 -11.68
N ILE A 905 50.81 -18.92 -12.72
CA ILE A 905 49.42 -19.35 -12.66
C ILE A 905 49.20 -20.52 -13.60
N GLU A 906 48.47 -21.52 -13.13
CA GLU A 906 48.04 -22.66 -13.94
C GLU A 906 46.63 -22.42 -14.50
N ASP A 907 46.32 -23.05 -15.64
CA ASP A 907 45.02 -22.94 -16.30
C ASP A 907 43.86 -23.37 -15.38
N HIS A 908 44.07 -24.37 -14.53
CA HIS A 908 43.08 -24.86 -13.59
C HIS A 908 42.77 -23.86 -12.45
N ASP A 909 43.73 -23.01 -12.06
CA ASP A 909 43.53 -21.93 -11.08
C ASP A 909 42.60 -20.84 -11.66
N LEU A 910 42.59 -20.69 -12.98
CA LEU A 910 41.71 -19.78 -13.72
C LEU A 910 40.35 -20.42 -14.06
N LEU A 911 40.18 -21.74 -13.89
CA LEU A 911 39.07 -22.54 -14.46
C LEU A 911 38.19 -23.27 -13.42
N THR A 912 38.16 -22.85 -12.16
CA THR A 912 37.48 -23.52 -11.04
C THR A 912 35.93 -23.62 -11.12
N PHE A 913 35.28 -23.30 -12.25
CA PHE A 913 33.83 -23.40 -12.45
C PHE A 913 33.46 -23.99 -13.80
N ARG A 914 33.40 -25.33 -13.87
CA ARG A 914 33.51 -26.03 -15.14
C ARG A 914 32.23 -26.29 -15.94
N ASP A 915 31.01 -25.97 -15.48
CA ASP A 915 29.85 -26.49 -16.22
C ASP A 915 28.79 -25.50 -16.75
N TYR A 916 28.55 -24.31 -16.20
CA TYR A 916 27.43 -23.46 -16.70
C TYR A 916 27.63 -21.95 -16.46
N GLY A 917 28.74 -21.38 -16.94
CA GLY A 917 29.02 -19.94 -16.84
C GLY A 917 28.73 -19.15 -18.13
N PRO A 918 28.34 -17.85 -18.05
CA PRO A 918 28.16 -16.97 -19.20
C PRO A 918 29.38 -16.87 -20.13
N ILE A 919 30.59 -16.97 -19.55
CA ILE A 919 31.86 -16.97 -20.28
C ILE A 919 31.95 -18.13 -21.26
N VAL A 920 31.48 -19.33 -20.89
CA VAL A 920 31.54 -20.50 -21.78
C VAL A 920 30.71 -20.25 -23.04
N LEU A 921 29.53 -19.62 -22.90
CA LEU A 921 28.71 -19.25 -24.05
C LEU A 921 29.37 -18.16 -24.88
N THR A 922 29.84 -17.08 -24.26
CA THR A 922 30.53 -15.98 -24.96
C THR A 922 31.79 -16.47 -25.68
N ARG A 923 32.57 -17.40 -25.08
CA ARG A 923 33.74 -18.04 -25.68
C ARG A 923 33.36 -18.93 -26.86
N GLN A 924 32.36 -19.79 -26.70
CA GLN A 924 31.84 -20.64 -27.78
C GLN A 924 31.36 -19.80 -28.97
N ILE A 925 30.71 -18.67 -28.69
CA ILE A 925 30.29 -17.71 -29.69
C ILE A 925 31.51 -17.08 -30.36
N ALA A 926 32.47 -16.55 -29.61
CA ALA A 926 33.66 -15.91 -30.17
C ALA A 926 34.47 -16.88 -31.07
N GLY A 927 34.54 -18.15 -30.72
CA GLY A 927 35.23 -19.20 -31.51
C GLY A 927 34.41 -19.80 -32.65
N ALA A 928 33.14 -19.44 -32.81
CA ALA A 928 32.23 -20.05 -33.80
C ALA A 928 32.71 -19.80 -35.24
N ALA A 929 32.83 -20.85 -36.05
CA ALA A 929 33.24 -20.72 -37.46
C ALA A 929 32.08 -20.38 -38.40
N LEU A 930 30.86 -20.79 -38.03
CA LEU A 930 29.65 -20.58 -38.83
C LEU A 930 28.59 -19.79 -38.04
N PRO A 931 27.73 -19.00 -38.71
CA PRO A 931 26.60 -18.34 -38.06
C PRO A 931 25.65 -19.30 -37.32
N SER A 932 25.55 -20.55 -37.79
CA SER A 932 24.77 -21.61 -37.13
C SER A 932 25.31 -21.96 -35.74
N ASP A 933 26.63 -21.90 -35.56
CA ASP A 933 27.30 -22.25 -34.31
C ASP A 933 27.12 -21.13 -33.28
N VAL A 934 27.21 -19.86 -33.74
CA VAL A 934 26.83 -18.69 -32.94
C VAL A 934 25.40 -18.84 -32.45
N ALA A 935 24.47 -19.16 -33.35
CA ALA A 935 23.08 -19.34 -33.01
C ALA A 935 22.84 -20.50 -32.02
N ALA A 936 23.54 -21.63 -32.18
CA ALA A 936 23.44 -22.76 -31.27
C ALA A 936 23.92 -22.44 -29.85
N ALA A 937 25.02 -21.69 -29.72
CA ALA A 937 25.52 -21.27 -28.42
C ALA A 937 24.62 -20.22 -27.76
N ALA A 938 24.18 -19.20 -28.51
CA ALA A 938 23.35 -18.12 -27.99
C ALA A 938 21.95 -18.59 -27.52
N ARG A 939 21.35 -19.59 -28.19
CA ARG A 939 20.06 -20.20 -27.78
C ARG A 939 20.07 -20.84 -26.39
N ARG A 940 21.24 -21.05 -25.79
CA ARG A 940 21.37 -21.59 -24.41
C ARG A 940 21.25 -20.51 -23.33
N ALA A 941 21.29 -19.23 -23.70
CA ALA A 941 21.27 -18.12 -22.76
C ALA A 941 19.97 -18.02 -21.93
N PRO A 942 18.76 -18.19 -22.50
CA PRO A 942 17.52 -18.17 -21.72
C PRO A 942 17.47 -19.26 -20.64
N GLU A 943 17.92 -20.48 -20.95
CA GLU A 943 17.94 -21.59 -19.99
C GLU A 943 18.94 -21.35 -18.85
N MET A 944 20.08 -20.71 -19.14
CA MET A 944 21.02 -20.27 -18.10
C MET A 944 20.41 -19.17 -17.22
N GLY A 945 19.75 -18.19 -17.83
CA GLY A 945 19.03 -17.14 -17.11
C GLY A 945 17.91 -17.69 -16.24
N ARG A 946 17.18 -18.71 -16.70
CA ARG A 946 16.17 -19.44 -15.94
C ARG A 946 16.76 -20.06 -14.67
N LYS A 947 17.90 -20.76 -14.79
CA LYS A 947 18.58 -21.35 -13.63
C LYS A 947 19.03 -20.28 -12.63
N LEU A 948 19.46 -19.11 -13.11
CA LEU A 948 19.84 -18.00 -12.25
C LEU A 948 18.65 -17.38 -11.51
N ILE A 949 17.51 -17.16 -12.19
CA ILE A 949 16.31 -16.63 -11.52
C ILE A 949 15.75 -17.62 -10.49
N ASP A 950 15.73 -18.92 -10.82
CA ASP A 950 15.33 -20.00 -9.90
C ASP A 950 16.29 -20.11 -8.70
N GLY A 951 17.58 -19.83 -8.92
CA GLY A 951 18.61 -19.73 -7.88
C GLY A 951 18.57 -18.42 -7.06
N GLY A 952 17.59 -17.54 -7.31
CA GLY A 952 17.42 -16.30 -6.56
C GLY A 952 18.33 -15.14 -6.99
N ALA A 953 18.99 -15.23 -8.16
CA ALA A 953 19.82 -14.15 -8.66
C ALA A 953 19.01 -12.85 -8.83
N ALA A 954 19.70 -11.71 -8.71
CA ALA A 954 19.10 -10.40 -8.93
C ALA A 954 18.80 -10.18 -10.43
N PRO A 955 17.62 -9.64 -10.80
CA PRO A 955 17.23 -9.45 -12.20
C PRO A 955 18.25 -8.68 -13.05
N TYR A 956 18.88 -7.64 -12.51
CA TYR A 956 19.87 -6.84 -13.25
C TYR A 956 21.11 -7.65 -13.67
N ARG A 957 21.46 -8.71 -12.93
CA ARG A 957 22.59 -9.59 -13.30
C ARG A 957 22.22 -10.47 -14.49
N ILE A 958 20.97 -10.92 -14.53
CA ILE A 958 20.43 -11.75 -15.61
C ILE A 958 20.34 -10.93 -16.89
N THR A 959 19.85 -9.70 -16.84
CA THR A 959 19.77 -8.83 -18.02
C THR A 959 21.14 -8.52 -18.61
N ARG A 960 22.14 -8.20 -17.78
CA ARG A 960 23.52 -7.97 -18.22
C ARG A 960 24.13 -9.22 -18.84
N MET A 961 23.90 -10.38 -18.23
CA MET A 961 24.34 -11.67 -18.79
C MET A 961 23.73 -11.91 -20.18
N LEU A 962 22.40 -11.78 -20.33
CA LEU A 962 21.72 -11.97 -21.61
C LEU A 962 22.21 -10.98 -22.67
N SER A 963 22.41 -9.72 -22.27
CA SER A 963 22.95 -8.66 -23.14
C SER A 963 24.38 -8.92 -23.56
N SER A 964 25.24 -9.41 -22.66
CA SER A 964 26.63 -9.82 -22.96
C SER A 964 26.68 -10.97 -23.97
N VAL A 965 25.79 -11.96 -23.84
CA VAL A 965 25.71 -13.07 -24.81
C VAL A 965 25.23 -12.56 -26.18
N CYS A 966 24.23 -11.67 -26.20
CA CYS A 966 23.74 -11.05 -27.43
C CYS A 966 24.82 -10.17 -28.11
N ASP A 967 25.58 -9.40 -27.32
CA ASP A 967 26.74 -8.63 -27.77
C ASP A 967 27.79 -9.52 -28.42
N ALA A 968 28.17 -10.61 -27.77
CA ALA A 968 29.13 -11.58 -28.30
C ALA A 968 28.63 -12.17 -29.63
N ALA A 969 27.35 -12.53 -29.70
CA ALA A 969 26.73 -13.05 -30.93
C ALA A 969 26.77 -12.01 -32.04
N THR A 970 26.41 -10.77 -31.73
CA THR A 970 26.43 -9.64 -32.67
C THR A 970 27.84 -9.38 -33.20
N ARG A 971 28.84 -9.26 -32.32
CA ARG A 971 30.25 -9.06 -32.71
C ARG A 971 30.73 -10.18 -33.62
N ARG A 972 30.48 -11.44 -33.23
CA ARG A 972 30.92 -12.58 -34.03
C ARG A 972 30.24 -12.63 -35.39
N LEU A 973 28.94 -12.35 -35.47
CA LEU A 973 28.22 -12.32 -36.73
C LEU A 973 28.76 -11.22 -37.66
N ILE A 974 29.16 -10.06 -37.11
CA ILE A 974 29.82 -9.00 -37.87
C ILE A 974 31.20 -9.45 -38.37
N GLU A 975 32.01 -10.11 -37.53
CA GLU A 975 33.30 -10.68 -37.93
C GLU A 975 33.17 -11.73 -39.05
N LEU A 976 32.17 -12.63 -38.94
CA LEU A 976 31.89 -13.62 -39.98
C LEU A 976 31.37 -12.97 -41.27
N ALA A 977 30.56 -11.93 -41.15
CA ALA A 977 30.04 -11.19 -42.29
C ALA A 977 31.15 -10.39 -43.00
N THR A 978 32.03 -9.71 -42.27
CA THR A 978 33.20 -9.01 -42.82
C THR A 978 34.20 -10.00 -43.43
N GLY A 979 34.45 -11.14 -42.79
CA GLY A 979 35.28 -12.21 -43.37
C GLY A 979 34.74 -12.75 -44.70
N LYS A 980 33.41 -12.73 -44.90
CA LYS A 980 32.74 -13.15 -46.14
C LYS A 980 32.69 -12.06 -47.21
N LEU A 981 32.46 -10.80 -46.81
CA LEU A 981 32.24 -9.67 -47.73
C LEU A 981 33.52 -8.92 -48.11
N GLY A 982 34.61 -9.06 -47.33
CA GLY A 982 35.85 -8.30 -47.50
C GLY A 982 36.01 -7.19 -46.45
N ALA A 983 37.06 -6.37 -46.60
CA ALA A 983 37.29 -5.24 -45.70
C ALA A 983 36.17 -4.19 -45.84
N ALA A 984 35.79 -3.55 -44.73
CA ALA A 984 34.78 -2.51 -44.76
C ALA A 984 35.26 -1.28 -45.57
N PRO A 985 34.41 -0.70 -46.44
CA PRO A 985 34.78 0.42 -47.32
C PRO A 985 34.94 1.74 -46.55
N ALA A 986 34.44 1.83 -45.33
CA ALA A 986 34.59 2.98 -44.44
C ALA A 986 34.59 2.54 -42.97
N ARG A 987 35.02 3.47 -42.10
CA ARG A 987 34.89 3.30 -40.65
C ARG A 987 33.41 3.31 -40.27
N PHE A 988 33.01 2.43 -39.36
CA PHE A 988 31.61 2.28 -38.96
C PHE A 988 31.47 1.89 -37.49
N ALA A 989 30.29 2.12 -36.94
CA ALA A 989 29.87 1.69 -35.61
C ALA A 989 28.51 0.99 -35.71
N PHE A 990 28.44 -0.23 -35.18
CA PHE A 990 27.21 -0.99 -35.02
C PHE A 990 26.65 -0.76 -33.61
N LEU A 991 25.41 -0.29 -33.55
CA LEU A 991 24.75 0.11 -32.31
C LEU A 991 23.66 -0.89 -31.92
N ALA A 992 23.65 -1.27 -30.65
CA ALA A 992 22.48 -1.80 -29.98
C ALA A 992 21.61 -0.63 -29.52
N VAL A 993 20.28 -0.74 -29.65
CA VAL A 993 19.33 0.30 -29.24
C VAL A 993 18.22 -0.28 -28.37
N GLY A 994 17.47 0.58 -27.67
CA GLY A 994 16.39 0.14 -26.79
C GLY A 994 16.89 -0.73 -25.62
N SER A 995 16.17 -1.81 -25.31
CA SER A 995 16.52 -2.77 -24.24
C SER A 995 17.95 -3.31 -24.38
N HIS A 996 18.40 -3.66 -25.59
CA HIS A 996 19.76 -4.16 -25.84
C HIS A 996 20.81 -3.05 -25.59
N GLY A 997 20.51 -1.82 -25.99
CA GLY A 997 21.37 -0.67 -25.73
C GLY A 997 21.44 -0.27 -24.25
N ARG A 998 20.35 -0.50 -23.50
CA ARG A 998 20.31 -0.36 -22.03
C ARG A 998 20.91 -1.54 -21.27
N GLU A 999 21.27 -2.64 -21.94
CA GLU A 999 21.68 -3.91 -21.30
C GLU A 999 20.59 -4.56 -20.43
N GLU A 1000 19.33 -4.40 -20.85
CA GLU A 1000 18.12 -4.83 -20.15
C GLU A 1000 17.38 -5.95 -20.88
N LEU A 1001 18.07 -6.76 -21.70
CA LEU A 1001 17.45 -7.87 -22.43
C LEU A 1001 16.80 -8.89 -21.48
N THR A 1002 15.65 -9.43 -21.93
CA THR A 1002 14.91 -10.50 -21.24
C THR A 1002 14.96 -11.80 -22.04
N PHE A 1003 14.29 -12.87 -21.59
CA PHE A 1003 14.40 -14.18 -22.26
C PHE A 1003 13.83 -14.19 -23.69
N ASP A 1004 12.85 -13.33 -23.96
CA ASP A 1004 12.24 -13.09 -25.29
C ASP A 1004 13.21 -12.42 -26.27
N GLY A 1005 14.24 -11.71 -25.77
CA GLY A 1005 15.35 -11.17 -26.55
C GLY A 1005 14.96 -10.41 -27.82
N ASP A 1006 14.69 -9.12 -27.73
CA ASP A 1006 14.43 -8.28 -28.90
C ASP A 1006 15.73 -7.79 -29.55
N GLN A 1007 15.85 -7.98 -30.87
CA GLN A 1007 16.91 -7.34 -31.64
C GLN A 1007 16.45 -5.98 -32.14
N SER A 1008 17.07 -4.93 -31.64
CA SER A 1008 17.00 -3.60 -32.22
C SER A 1008 18.41 -3.07 -32.44
N SER A 1009 18.73 -2.70 -33.68
CA SER A 1009 20.07 -2.29 -34.06
C SER A 1009 20.09 -1.17 -35.09
N ALA A 1010 21.18 -0.43 -35.10
CA ALA A 1010 21.47 0.59 -36.10
C ALA A 1010 22.95 0.57 -36.49
N LEU A 1011 23.26 1.17 -37.63
CA LEU A 1011 24.62 1.29 -38.13
C LEU A 1011 24.90 2.75 -38.53
N ILE A 1012 26.02 3.26 -38.03
CA ILE A 1012 26.58 4.56 -38.39
C ILE A 1012 27.86 4.28 -39.18
N TYR A 1013 28.05 4.96 -40.31
CA TYR A 1013 29.33 4.94 -41.02
C TYR A 1013 29.83 6.37 -41.25
N ALA A 1014 31.14 6.51 -41.45
CA ALA A 1014 31.78 7.80 -41.65
C ALA A 1014 31.32 8.46 -42.97
N ASP A 1015 31.26 9.80 -43.00
CA ASP A 1015 30.80 10.57 -44.15
C ASP A 1015 31.78 10.54 -45.35
N ASP A 1016 32.99 10.01 -45.15
CA ASP A 1016 34.01 9.82 -46.19
C ASP A 1016 33.83 8.51 -47.00
N ALA A 1017 32.73 7.79 -46.75
CA ALA A 1017 32.41 6.54 -47.44
C ALA A 1017 32.06 6.74 -48.92
N ASP A 1018 32.45 5.77 -49.76
CA ASP A 1018 32.10 5.75 -51.18
C ASP A 1018 30.62 5.35 -51.41
N ASP A 1019 30.10 5.58 -52.62
CA ASP A 1019 28.72 5.25 -52.98
C ASP A 1019 28.41 3.74 -52.82
N ALA A 1020 29.43 2.88 -52.85
CA ALA A 1020 29.33 1.43 -52.66
C ALA A 1020 29.18 1.01 -51.19
N ALA A 1021 29.53 1.86 -50.23
CA ALA A 1021 29.45 1.57 -48.81
C ALA A 1021 28.03 1.27 -48.33
N GLY A 1022 27.02 1.94 -48.91
CA GLY A 1022 25.61 1.72 -48.58
C GLY A 1022 25.15 0.27 -48.83
N GLU A 1023 25.59 -0.34 -49.92
CA GLU A 1023 25.28 -1.74 -50.26
C GLU A 1023 26.06 -2.73 -49.39
N TYR A 1024 27.34 -2.45 -49.13
CA TYR A 1024 28.17 -3.27 -48.25
C TYR A 1024 27.58 -3.35 -46.84
N PHE A 1025 27.26 -2.21 -46.24
CA PHE A 1025 26.66 -2.18 -44.90
C PHE A 1025 25.23 -2.72 -44.91
N ALA A 1026 24.51 -2.70 -46.04
CA ALA A 1026 23.23 -3.39 -46.16
C ALA A 1026 23.37 -4.91 -46.05
N ALA A 1027 24.44 -5.46 -46.65
CA ALA A 1027 24.76 -6.87 -46.55
C ALA A 1027 25.16 -7.26 -45.13
N ILE A 1028 25.97 -6.44 -44.44
CA ILE A 1028 26.28 -6.61 -43.02
C ILE A 1028 25.00 -6.64 -42.19
N GLY A 1029 24.14 -5.63 -42.34
CA GLY A 1029 22.88 -5.53 -41.60
C GLY A 1029 21.99 -6.76 -41.77
N ARG A 1030 21.82 -7.26 -43.01
CA ARG A 1030 21.05 -8.49 -43.27
C ARG A 1030 21.66 -9.73 -42.61
N LEU A 1031 22.96 -9.96 -42.78
CA LEU A 1031 23.63 -11.15 -42.24
C LEU A 1031 23.58 -11.20 -40.71
N VAL A 1032 23.74 -10.06 -40.05
CA VAL A 1032 23.66 -9.97 -38.58
C VAL A 1032 22.23 -10.17 -38.11
N THR A 1033 21.24 -9.48 -38.71
CA THR A 1033 19.82 -9.62 -38.35
C THR A 1033 19.32 -11.05 -38.53
N ASP A 1034 19.69 -11.71 -39.63
CA ASP A 1034 19.32 -13.11 -39.88
C ASP A 1034 20.03 -14.07 -38.92
N GLY A 1035 21.31 -13.83 -38.60
CA GLY A 1035 22.06 -14.61 -37.62
C GLY A 1035 21.48 -14.50 -36.20
N LEU A 1036 21.11 -13.29 -35.76
CA LEU A 1036 20.45 -13.05 -34.48
C LEU A 1036 19.05 -13.68 -34.46
N ARG A 1037 18.31 -13.64 -35.57
CA ARG A 1037 17.02 -14.33 -35.68
C ARG A 1037 17.19 -15.84 -35.52
N ALA A 1038 18.20 -16.42 -36.17
CA ALA A 1038 18.53 -17.84 -35.99
C ALA A 1038 18.95 -18.17 -34.55
N ALA A 1039 19.59 -17.22 -33.85
CA ALA A 1039 19.96 -17.33 -32.44
C ALA A 1039 18.78 -17.23 -31.45
N GLY A 1040 17.56 -16.96 -31.94
CA GLY A 1040 16.35 -16.85 -31.12
C GLY A 1040 15.98 -15.42 -30.73
N TYR A 1041 16.64 -14.39 -31.28
CA TYR A 1041 16.31 -12.99 -31.02
C TYR A 1041 15.25 -12.47 -32.02
N HIS A 1042 14.09 -12.07 -31.52
CA HIS A 1042 12.95 -11.64 -32.32
C HIS A 1042 13.06 -10.17 -32.76
N LEU A 1043 12.46 -9.82 -33.90
CA LEU A 1043 12.37 -8.41 -34.31
C LEU A 1043 11.49 -7.64 -33.32
N SER A 1044 11.95 -6.45 -32.92
CA SER A 1044 11.14 -5.57 -32.07
C SER A 1044 9.88 -5.07 -32.78
N THR A 1045 8.87 -4.69 -32.00
CA THR A 1045 7.59 -4.15 -32.49
C THR A 1045 7.74 -2.88 -33.33
N ILE A 1046 8.81 -2.12 -33.12
CA ILE A 1046 9.14 -0.88 -33.85
C ILE A 1046 10.01 -1.18 -35.11
N SER A 1047 10.44 -2.44 -35.31
CA SER A 1047 11.20 -2.91 -36.47
C SER A 1047 12.48 -2.09 -36.78
N VAL A 1048 13.22 -1.70 -35.74
CA VAL A 1048 14.48 -0.95 -35.88
C VAL A 1048 15.64 -1.92 -36.08
N THR A 1049 16.06 -2.12 -37.32
CA THR A 1049 17.22 -2.97 -37.63
C THR A 1049 18.19 -2.33 -38.61
N ALA A 1050 19.49 -2.60 -38.44
CA ALA A 1050 20.54 -2.14 -39.35
C ALA A 1050 20.38 -2.67 -40.79
N SER A 1051 19.53 -3.67 -41.01
CA SER A 1051 19.16 -4.15 -42.35
C SER A 1051 18.33 -3.13 -43.14
N THR A 1052 17.55 -2.29 -42.46
CA THR A 1052 16.73 -1.23 -43.04
C THR A 1052 17.59 -0.03 -43.43
N ALA A 1053 17.40 0.50 -44.64
CA ALA A 1053 18.18 1.65 -45.13
C ALA A 1053 18.10 2.86 -44.19
N ARG A 1054 16.92 3.18 -43.63
CA ARG A 1054 16.73 4.30 -42.70
C ARG A 1054 17.60 4.20 -41.43
N TRP A 1055 17.93 2.99 -40.98
CA TRP A 1055 18.71 2.75 -39.74
C TRP A 1055 20.17 2.41 -40.01
N ARG A 1056 20.62 2.71 -41.23
CA ARG A 1056 21.97 2.52 -41.74
C ARG A 1056 22.36 3.75 -42.52
N GLN A 1057 22.94 4.73 -41.85
CA GLN A 1057 23.16 6.07 -42.41
C GLN A 1057 24.54 6.62 -42.05
N PRO A 1058 25.07 7.58 -42.83
CA PRO A 1058 26.25 8.35 -42.46
C PRO A 1058 26.03 9.14 -41.16
N LEU A 1059 27.11 9.53 -40.48
CA LEU A 1059 27.03 10.32 -39.24
C LEU A 1059 26.24 11.62 -39.43
N SER A 1060 26.50 12.38 -40.51
CA SER A 1060 25.81 13.65 -40.81
C SER A 1060 24.29 13.50 -40.97
N VAL A 1061 23.83 12.36 -41.52
CA VAL A 1061 22.39 12.07 -41.67
C VAL A 1061 21.78 11.71 -40.32
N TRP A 1062 22.49 10.95 -39.48
CA TRP A 1062 22.06 10.66 -38.11
C TRP A 1062 21.96 11.92 -37.25
N GLU A 1063 22.91 12.84 -37.37
CA GLU A 1063 22.85 14.15 -36.71
C GLU A 1063 21.61 14.94 -37.14
N THR A 1064 21.29 14.92 -38.44
CA THR A 1064 20.07 15.53 -38.97
C THR A 1064 18.81 14.89 -38.37
N TYR A 1065 18.74 13.56 -38.27
CA TYR A 1065 17.60 12.87 -37.65
C TYR A 1065 17.38 13.34 -36.21
N PHE A 1066 18.42 13.41 -35.38
CA PHE A 1066 18.27 13.88 -34.01
C PHE A 1066 17.91 15.37 -33.94
N THR A 1067 18.49 16.21 -34.80
CA THR A 1067 18.10 17.62 -34.91
C THR A 1067 16.62 17.76 -35.24
N ASP A 1068 16.11 17.04 -36.23
CA ASP A 1068 14.70 17.10 -36.63
C ASP A 1068 13.78 16.54 -35.55
N TRP A 1069 14.11 15.39 -34.97
CA TRP A 1069 13.33 14.77 -33.89
C TRP A 1069 13.21 15.67 -32.66
N ILE A 1070 14.29 16.35 -32.30
CA ILE A 1070 14.34 17.23 -31.13
C ILE A 1070 13.66 18.57 -31.42
N ARG A 1071 13.80 19.14 -32.63
CA ARG A 1071 13.21 20.43 -33.01
C ARG A 1071 11.71 20.34 -33.27
N GLU A 1072 11.27 19.32 -34.01
CA GLU A 1072 9.87 19.20 -34.42
C GLU A 1072 8.98 18.64 -33.31
N ALA A 1073 9.56 17.97 -32.31
CA ALA A 1073 8.86 17.44 -31.13
C ALA A 1073 7.57 16.65 -31.48
N GLN A 1074 7.60 15.92 -32.61
CA GLN A 1074 6.43 15.20 -33.13
C GLN A 1074 6.07 13.99 -32.26
N ALA A 1075 4.86 14.01 -31.68
CA ALA A 1075 4.35 12.94 -30.81
C ALA A 1075 4.28 11.57 -31.52
N GLU A 1076 4.02 11.55 -32.83
CA GLU A 1076 3.84 10.33 -33.64
C GLU A 1076 5.12 9.47 -33.76
N ARG A 1077 6.32 10.05 -33.52
CA ARG A 1077 7.61 9.36 -33.66
C ARG A 1077 8.34 9.13 -32.34
N LEU A 1078 7.69 9.44 -31.21
CA LEU A 1078 8.35 9.52 -29.90
C LEU A 1078 8.86 8.16 -29.40
N ALA A 1079 8.21 7.05 -29.76
CA ALA A 1079 8.67 5.70 -29.43
C ALA A 1079 9.98 5.31 -30.18
N GLU A 1080 10.13 5.73 -31.44
CA GLU A 1080 11.37 5.57 -32.21
C GLU A 1080 12.51 6.36 -31.52
N VAL A 1081 12.24 7.64 -31.21
CA VAL A 1081 13.19 8.54 -30.54
C VAL A 1081 13.65 7.98 -29.19
N CYS A 1082 12.71 7.50 -28.37
CA CYS A 1082 13.02 6.88 -27.08
C CYS A 1082 13.97 5.68 -27.20
N SER A 1083 13.82 4.87 -28.25
CA SER A 1083 14.67 3.71 -28.50
C SER A 1083 16.09 4.14 -28.89
N PHE A 1084 16.21 5.19 -29.70
CA PHE A 1084 17.48 5.72 -30.18
C PHE A 1084 18.22 6.58 -29.16
N ILE A 1085 17.57 7.16 -28.15
CA ILE A 1085 18.26 7.79 -27.01
C ILE A 1085 19.06 6.74 -26.21
N ASP A 1086 18.57 5.50 -26.18
CA ASP A 1086 19.19 4.39 -25.46
C ASP A 1086 20.12 3.56 -26.34
N PHE A 1087 21.00 4.20 -27.12
CA PHE A 1087 21.94 3.48 -27.96
C PHE A 1087 23.25 3.16 -27.25
N ARG A 1088 23.92 2.07 -27.62
CA ARG A 1088 25.27 1.69 -27.16
C ARG A 1088 26.02 1.02 -28.30
N MET A 1089 27.30 1.34 -28.47
CA MET A 1089 28.13 0.69 -29.47
C MET A 1089 28.46 -0.75 -29.05
N VAL A 1090 28.26 -1.70 -29.97
CA VAL A 1090 28.63 -3.11 -29.78
C VAL A 1090 29.90 -3.46 -30.56
N PHE A 1091 30.08 -2.91 -31.75
CA PHE A 1091 31.23 -3.18 -32.63
C PHE A 1091 31.58 -1.93 -33.45
N GLY A 1092 32.87 -1.74 -33.76
CA GLY A 1092 33.33 -0.65 -34.62
C GLY A 1092 34.02 0.49 -33.86
N GLU A 1093 33.95 1.70 -34.40
CA GLU A 1093 34.68 2.86 -33.88
C GLU A 1093 33.85 3.71 -32.90
N ALA A 1094 34.34 3.83 -31.66
CA ALA A 1094 33.67 4.56 -30.58
C ALA A 1094 33.42 6.05 -30.92
N ALA A 1095 34.35 6.68 -31.64
CA ALA A 1095 34.27 8.10 -31.98
C ALA A 1095 32.99 8.48 -32.73
N LEU A 1096 32.44 7.58 -33.58
CA LEU A 1096 31.18 7.83 -34.30
C LEU A 1096 29.97 7.83 -33.35
N ALA A 1097 29.95 6.90 -32.40
CA ALA A 1097 28.88 6.82 -31.41
C ALA A 1097 28.95 7.97 -30.40
N ASP A 1098 30.17 8.36 -30.00
CA ASP A 1098 30.41 9.48 -29.09
C ASP A 1098 30.02 10.82 -29.72
N ALA A 1099 30.39 11.04 -30.99
CA ALA A 1099 29.98 12.23 -31.74
C ALA A 1099 28.46 12.38 -31.80
N LEU A 1100 27.74 11.30 -32.12
CA LEU A 1100 26.28 11.30 -32.15
C LEU A 1100 25.67 11.58 -30.77
N ARG A 1101 26.29 11.05 -29.69
CA ARG A 1101 25.83 11.30 -28.30
C ARG A 1101 26.02 12.75 -27.91
N SER A 1102 27.17 13.33 -28.25
CA SER A 1102 27.46 14.75 -28.04
C SER A 1102 26.46 15.63 -28.78
N HIS A 1103 26.11 15.29 -30.03
CA HIS A 1103 25.10 16.00 -30.81
C HIS A 1103 23.70 15.93 -30.17
N LEU A 1104 23.26 14.74 -29.77
CA LEU A 1104 22.00 14.53 -29.03
C LEU A 1104 21.92 15.42 -27.78
N HIS A 1105 22.96 15.45 -26.96
CA HIS A 1105 23.00 16.28 -25.76
C HIS A 1105 22.98 17.77 -26.09
N GLU A 1106 23.71 18.21 -27.10
CA GLU A 1106 23.75 19.61 -27.52
C GLU A 1106 22.38 20.07 -28.04
N GLU A 1107 21.75 19.31 -28.93
CA GLU A 1107 20.43 19.67 -29.47
C GLU A 1107 19.35 19.64 -28.39
N THR A 1108 19.40 18.68 -27.45
CA THR A 1108 18.45 18.65 -26.33
C THR A 1108 18.62 19.87 -25.41
N ARG A 1109 19.85 20.35 -25.18
CA ARG A 1109 20.09 21.59 -24.42
C ARG A 1109 19.53 22.83 -25.14
N ARG A 1110 19.62 22.88 -26.47
CA ARG A 1110 19.12 24.00 -27.28
C ARG A 1110 17.59 24.01 -27.39
N HIS A 1111 16.96 22.85 -27.39
CA HIS A 1111 15.54 22.68 -27.64
C HIS A 1111 14.86 21.86 -26.52
N PRO A 1112 14.66 22.45 -25.32
CA PRO A 1112 14.14 21.71 -24.16
C PRO A 1112 12.69 21.22 -24.31
N ALA A 1113 11.95 21.66 -25.34
CA ALA A 1113 10.57 21.24 -25.60
C ALA A 1113 10.41 19.72 -25.76
N ILE A 1114 11.46 19.03 -26.23
CA ILE A 1114 11.47 17.57 -26.32
C ILE A 1114 11.33 16.90 -24.95
N LEU A 1115 11.82 17.54 -23.87
CA LEU A 1115 11.72 16.99 -22.52
C LEU A 1115 10.26 16.93 -22.05
N THR A 1116 9.42 17.89 -22.44
CA THR A 1116 7.98 17.87 -22.14
C THR A 1116 7.27 16.74 -22.87
N GLN A 1117 7.65 16.44 -24.13
CA GLN A 1117 7.11 15.30 -24.85
C GLN A 1117 7.56 13.97 -24.23
N LEU A 1118 8.84 13.85 -23.87
CA LEU A 1118 9.36 12.67 -23.17
C LEU A 1118 8.69 12.46 -21.80
N ALA A 1119 8.38 13.56 -21.08
CA ALA A 1119 7.59 13.54 -19.86
C ALA A 1119 6.19 12.97 -20.11
N HIS A 1120 5.50 13.43 -21.14
CA HIS A 1120 4.18 12.90 -21.53
C HIS A 1120 4.25 11.41 -21.88
N HIS A 1121 5.27 10.98 -22.64
CA HIS A 1121 5.46 9.56 -22.96
C HIS A 1121 5.67 8.68 -21.73
N ALA A 1122 6.42 9.16 -20.72
CA ALA A 1122 6.62 8.44 -19.46
C ALA A 1122 5.33 8.33 -18.61
N MET A 1123 4.31 9.14 -18.91
CA MET A 1123 3.01 9.16 -18.24
C MET A 1123 1.92 8.35 -18.98
N LEU A 1124 2.21 7.78 -20.15
CA LEU A 1124 1.22 7.03 -20.95
C LEU A 1124 0.70 5.78 -20.24
N PHE A 1125 1.58 5.07 -19.51
CA PHE A 1125 1.15 3.94 -18.69
C PHE A 1125 0.33 4.46 -17.51
N THR A 1126 -0.94 4.11 -17.45
CA THR A 1126 -1.80 4.49 -16.32
C THR A 1126 -1.86 3.34 -15.32
N PRO A 1127 -1.22 3.45 -14.14
CA PRO A 1127 -1.40 2.44 -13.11
C PRO A 1127 -2.88 2.38 -12.70
N PRO A 1128 -3.43 1.17 -12.47
CA PRO A 1128 -4.84 1.01 -12.12
C PRO A 1128 -5.18 1.81 -10.85
N ALA A 1129 -6.31 2.53 -10.88
CA ALA A 1129 -6.64 3.61 -9.96
C ALA A 1129 -7.08 3.19 -8.54
N GLU A 1130 -6.78 1.96 -8.08
CA GLU A 1130 -7.27 1.43 -6.80
C GLU A 1130 -6.18 1.27 -5.72
N PRO A 1131 -6.53 1.43 -4.42
CA PRO A 1131 -5.58 1.40 -3.30
C PRO A 1131 -4.93 0.01 -3.09
N PRO A 1132 -3.77 -0.06 -2.41
CA PRO A 1132 -3.03 -1.31 -2.18
C PRO A 1132 -3.89 -2.32 -1.39
N GLY A 1133 -4.20 -3.48 -2.02
CA GLY A 1133 -4.87 -4.61 -1.34
C GLY A 1133 -6.05 -5.25 -2.09
N ARG A 1134 -6.50 -4.73 -3.24
CA ARG A 1134 -7.53 -5.36 -4.09
C ARG A 1134 -7.00 -5.74 -5.47
N GLU A 1135 -7.75 -6.57 -6.20
CA GLU A 1135 -7.42 -6.93 -7.59
C GLU A 1135 -7.55 -5.67 -8.47
N PRO A 1136 -6.51 -5.28 -9.22
CA PRO A 1136 -6.59 -4.11 -10.08
C PRO A 1136 -7.61 -4.36 -11.20
N VAL A 1137 -8.71 -3.60 -11.20
CA VAL A 1137 -9.72 -3.59 -12.26
C VAL A 1137 -9.30 -2.63 -13.36
N GLY A 1138 -9.35 -3.10 -14.60
CA GLY A 1138 -9.04 -2.30 -15.80
C GLY A 1138 -7.62 -2.50 -16.31
N MET A 1139 -7.38 -3.66 -16.95
CA MET A 1139 -6.27 -3.86 -17.87
C MET A 1139 -6.84 -3.75 -19.29
N GLY A 1140 -6.13 -3.08 -20.20
CA GLY A 1140 -6.62 -2.59 -21.51
C GLY A 1140 -7.31 -3.59 -22.44
N GLU A 1141 -7.90 -3.06 -23.52
CA GLU A 1141 -8.75 -3.73 -24.53
C GLU A 1141 -8.39 -5.21 -24.78
N GLY A 1142 -9.08 -6.13 -24.09
CA GLY A 1142 -8.87 -7.57 -24.26
C GLY A 1142 -8.89 -8.41 -22.96
N ASP A 1143 -10.00 -8.39 -22.24
CA ASP A 1143 -10.61 -9.53 -21.50
C ASP A 1143 -9.74 -10.57 -20.74
N THR A 1144 -8.62 -10.20 -20.07
CA THR A 1144 -7.82 -11.20 -19.31
C THR A 1144 -7.32 -10.81 -17.92
N GLY A 1145 -7.46 -9.57 -17.45
CA GLY A 1145 -6.99 -9.18 -16.10
C GLY A 1145 -5.47 -9.36 -15.87
N ALA A 1146 -4.69 -9.37 -16.95
CA ALA A 1146 -3.24 -9.52 -16.94
C ALA A 1146 -2.53 -8.17 -17.16
N LEU A 1147 -1.49 -7.89 -16.38
CA LEU A 1147 -0.65 -6.71 -16.50
C LEU A 1147 0.45 -6.95 -17.53
N ASN A 1148 0.62 -6.00 -18.46
CA ASN A 1148 1.82 -5.97 -19.29
C ASN A 1148 2.98 -5.35 -18.50
N THR A 1149 3.89 -6.18 -17.98
CA THR A 1149 5.06 -5.70 -17.22
C THR A 1149 6.00 -4.81 -18.04
N ARG A 1150 6.05 -4.99 -19.37
CA ARG A 1150 6.87 -4.16 -20.27
C ARG A 1150 6.36 -2.72 -20.32
N GLU A 1151 5.05 -2.52 -20.31
CA GLU A 1151 4.43 -1.20 -20.25
C GLU A 1151 4.66 -0.53 -18.88
N ALA A 1152 4.52 -1.27 -17.78
CA ALA A 1152 4.82 -0.75 -16.44
C ALA A 1152 6.30 -0.34 -16.30
N LEU A 1153 7.23 -1.17 -16.77
CA LEU A 1153 8.67 -0.86 -16.79
C LEU A 1153 8.97 0.38 -17.63
N SER A 1154 8.23 0.61 -18.72
CA SER A 1154 8.42 1.76 -19.59
C SER A 1154 8.27 3.10 -18.86
N ALA A 1155 7.43 3.17 -17.82
CA ALA A 1155 7.28 4.37 -16.98
C ALA A 1155 8.54 4.65 -16.16
N ILE A 1156 9.14 3.62 -15.56
CA ILE A 1156 10.38 3.74 -14.78
C ILE A 1156 11.57 4.08 -15.69
N VAL A 1157 11.69 3.39 -16.83
CA VAL A 1157 12.72 3.65 -17.84
C VAL A 1157 12.57 5.08 -18.39
N GLY A 1158 11.34 5.51 -18.67
CA GLY A 1158 11.01 6.85 -19.15
C GLY A 1158 11.40 7.93 -18.15
N PHE A 1159 11.09 7.73 -16.86
CA PHE A 1159 11.53 8.61 -15.77
C PHE A 1159 13.05 8.72 -15.71
N ALA A 1160 13.77 7.59 -15.62
CA ALA A 1160 15.22 7.61 -15.53
C ALA A 1160 15.87 8.27 -16.77
N ARG A 1161 15.37 7.98 -17.97
CA ARG A 1161 15.85 8.57 -19.24
C ARG A 1161 15.62 10.09 -19.27
N LEU A 1162 14.42 10.54 -18.95
CA LEU A 1162 14.03 11.96 -18.99
C LEU A 1162 14.95 12.82 -18.11
N TYR A 1163 15.12 12.41 -16.85
CA TYR A 1163 15.94 13.17 -15.91
C TYR A 1163 17.43 13.05 -16.24
N ALA A 1164 17.90 11.88 -16.69
CA ALA A 1164 19.29 11.73 -17.13
C ALA A 1164 19.61 12.64 -18.31
N LEU A 1165 18.72 12.69 -19.31
CA LEU A 1165 18.88 13.54 -20.48
C LEU A 1165 18.84 15.04 -20.12
N ARG A 1166 17.95 15.44 -19.20
CA ARG A 1166 17.90 16.82 -18.65
C ARG A 1166 19.22 17.23 -17.99
N GLN A 1167 19.93 16.30 -17.36
CA GLN A 1167 21.24 16.54 -16.73
C GLN A 1167 22.43 16.33 -17.69
N GLY A 1168 22.20 15.90 -18.93
CA GLY A 1168 23.26 15.56 -19.89
C GLY A 1168 24.07 14.31 -19.50
N LEU A 1169 23.47 13.39 -18.73
CA LEU A 1169 24.12 12.15 -18.30
C LEU A 1169 24.13 11.12 -19.43
N GLY A 1170 25.32 10.58 -19.74
CA GLY A 1170 25.53 9.63 -20.84
C GLY A 1170 25.23 8.17 -20.53
N HIS A 1171 24.70 7.82 -19.37
CA HIS A 1171 24.38 6.43 -19.00
C HIS A 1171 23.15 5.93 -19.79
N THR A 1172 23.14 4.65 -20.17
CA THR A 1172 22.01 4.02 -20.88
C THR A 1172 21.19 3.09 -19.98
N HIS A 1173 21.84 2.30 -19.14
CA HIS A 1173 21.19 1.38 -18.20
C HIS A 1173 20.33 2.14 -17.18
N THR A 1174 19.10 1.68 -16.94
CA THR A 1174 18.11 2.40 -16.11
C THR A 1174 18.60 2.59 -14.68
N LEU A 1175 19.18 1.56 -14.07
CA LEU A 1175 19.67 1.66 -12.69
C LEU A 1175 20.89 2.58 -12.57
N ASP A 1176 21.75 2.61 -13.59
CA ASP A 1176 22.95 3.45 -13.59
C ASP A 1176 22.55 4.93 -13.73
N ARG A 1177 21.48 5.21 -14.50
CA ARG A 1177 20.86 6.54 -14.56
C ARG A 1177 20.30 6.95 -13.20
N LEU A 1178 19.59 6.07 -12.49
CA LEU A 1178 19.07 6.38 -11.15
C LEU A 1178 20.19 6.66 -10.15
N ASP A 1179 21.28 5.89 -10.18
CA ASP A 1179 22.45 6.11 -9.32
C ASP A 1179 23.11 7.46 -9.60
N ALA A 1180 23.34 7.77 -10.88
CA ALA A 1180 23.92 9.05 -11.28
C ALA A 1180 23.01 10.24 -10.90
N LEU A 1181 21.69 10.10 -11.06
CA LEU A 1181 20.73 11.14 -10.68
C LEU A 1181 20.73 11.40 -9.16
N ALA A 1182 20.86 10.36 -8.35
CA ALA A 1182 20.99 10.51 -6.90
C ALA A 1182 22.31 11.17 -6.50
N GLN A 1183 23.43 10.79 -7.13
CA GLN A 1183 24.74 11.41 -6.92
C GLN A 1183 24.74 12.90 -7.27
N THR A 1184 24.00 13.30 -8.30
CA THR A 1184 23.82 14.71 -8.68
C THR A 1184 22.78 15.47 -7.84
N GLY A 1185 22.13 14.81 -6.87
CA GLY A 1185 21.12 15.43 -6.00
C GLY A 1185 19.77 15.71 -6.68
N VAL A 1186 19.54 15.20 -7.89
CA VAL A 1186 18.26 15.38 -8.60
C VAL A 1186 17.17 14.55 -7.93
N ILE A 1187 17.48 13.35 -7.46
CA ILE A 1187 16.58 12.51 -6.67
C ILE A 1187 17.22 12.18 -5.32
N SER A 1188 16.42 11.93 -4.28
CA SER A 1188 16.94 11.49 -2.99
C SER A 1188 17.39 10.02 -3.03
N ASP A 1189 18.26 9.61 -2.11
CA ASP A 1189 18.66 8.20 -1.95
C ASP A 1189 17.45 7.28 -1.68
N ALA A 1190 16.46 7.77 -0.93
CA ALA A 1190 15.20 7.05 -0.71
C ALA A 1190 14.45 6.83 -2.03
N ALA A 1191 14.23 7.90 -2.82
CA ALA A 1191 13.55 7.80 -4.11
C ALA A 1191 14.31 6.90 -5.10
N ARG A 1192 15.66 6.92 -5.08
CA ARG A 1192 16.49 5.99 -5.85
C ARG A 1192 16.24 4.54 -5.43
N ASN A 1193 16.30 4.25 -4.13
CA ASN A 1193 16.11 2.90 -3.59
C ASN A 1193 14.71 2.36 -3.89
N ASP A 1194 13.67 3.16 -3.70
CA ASP A 1194 12.28 2.77 -3.97
C ASP A 1194 12.05 2.51 -5.47
N THR A 1195 12.58 3.38 -6.34
CA THR A 1195 12.47 3.21 -7.79
C THR A 1195 13.25 2.00 -8.29
N ARG A 1196 14.44 1.75 -7.73
CA ARG A 1196 15.24 0.54 -8.00
C ARG A 1196 14.48 -0.72 -7.56
N ALA A 1197 13.91 -0.72 -6.36
CA ALA A 1197 13.14 -1.84 -5.84
C ALA A 1197 11.91 -2.14 -6.73
N ALA A 1198 11.21 -1.10 -7.20
CA ALA A 1198 10.10 -1.23 -8.13
C ALA A 1198 10.53 -1.83 -9.48
N TRP A 1199 11.66 -1.36 -10.05
CA TRP A 1199 12.23 -1.93 -11.28
C TRP A 1199 12.61 -3.40 -11.10
N GLU A 1200 13.29 -3.75 -10.00
CA GLU A 1200 13.70 -5.12 -9.70
C GLU A 1200 12.49 -6.04 -9.46
N ALA A 1201 11.44 -5.55 -8.81
CA ALA A 1201 10.20 -6.29 -8.61
C ALA A 1201 9.53 -6.62 -9.94
N LEU A 1202 9.34 -5.64 -10.82
CA LEU A 1202 8.73 -5.84 -12.13
C LEU A 1202 9.55 -6.77 -13.02
N MET A 1203 10.89 -6.58 -13.06
CA MET A 1203 11.78 -7.47 -13.81
C MET A 1203 11.78 -8.90 -13.26
N ARG A 1204 11.71 -9.07 -11.93
CA ARG A 1204 11.58 -10.39 -11.31
C ARG A 1204 10.28 -11.07 -11.72
N LEU A 1205 9.14 -10.36 -11.68
CA LEU A 1205 7.85 -10.89 -12.12
C LEU A 1205 7.88 -11.29 -13.61
N GLN A 1206 8.48 -10.45 -14.45
CA GLN A 1206 8.65 -10.75 -15.88
C GLN A 1206 9.51 -12.00 -16.10
N PHE A 1207 10.68 -12.10 -15.44
CA PHE A 1207 11.53 -13.29 -15.56
C PHE A 1207 10.87 -14.55 -15.00
N SER A 1208 10.12 -14.46 -13.91
CA SER A 1208 9.39 -15.61 -13.35
C SER A 1208 8.34 -16.15 -14.32
N GLN A 1209 7.58 -15.27 -14.99
CA GLN A 1209 6.61 -15.69 -16.01
C GLN A 1209 7.31 -16.28 -17.24
N GLN A 1210 8.32 -15.60 -17.78
CA GLN A 1210 9.06 -16.10 -18.93
C GLN A 1210 9.78 -17.43 -18.63
N ALA A 1211 10.33 -17.61 -17.43
CA ALA A 1211 10.92 -18.87 -16.96
C ALA A 1211 9.89 -20.01 -16.97
N ALA A 1212 8.63 -19.74 -16.59
CA ALA A 1212 7.56 -20.71 -16.68
C ALA A 1212 7.19 -21.04 -18.14
N GLY A 1213 7.29 -20.07 -19.05
CA GLY A 1213 7.14 -20.25 -20.50
C GLY A 1213 8.23 -21.13 -21.12
N VAL A 1214 9.50 -20.90 -20.75
CA VAL A 1214 10.66 -21.72 -21.18
C VAL A 1214 10.47 -23.21 -20.83
N ARG A 1215 9.89 -23.53 -19.66
CA ARG A 1215 9.62 -24.93 -19.27
C ARG A 1215 8.54 -25.62 -20.11
N ARG A 1216 7.68 -24.86 -20.78
CA ARG A 1216 6.45 -25.36 -21.45
C ARG A 1216 6.47 -25.15 -22.96
N ASP A 1217 7.58 -24.70 -23.55
CA ASP A 1217 7.68 -24.25 -24.95
C ASP A 1217 6.52 -23.30 -25.36
N ARG A 1218 6.14 -22.39 -24.45
CA ARG A 1218 5.11 -21.37 -24.69
C ARG A 1218 5.73 -20.02 -25.06
N ALA A 1219 4.92 -19.13 -25.61
CA ALA A 1219 5.33 -17.75 -25.90
C ALA A 1219 5.89 -17.07 -24.64
N LEU A 1220 7.02 -16.38 -24.78
CA LEU A 1220 7.74 -15.70 -23.70
C LEU A 1220 7.20 -14.27 -23.51
N ASP A 1221 5.90 -14.13 -23.27
CA ASP A 1221 5.29 -12.82 -23.07
C ASP A 1221 5.57 -12.22 -21.67
N GLY A 1222 5.30 -10.93 -21.52
CA GLY A 1222 5.42 -10.18 -20.27
C GLY A 1222 4.09 -10.04 -19.53
N MET A 1223 3.09 -10.87 -19.84
CA MET A 1223 1.74 -10.76 -19.29
C MET A 1223 1.66 -11.45 -17.94
N VAL A 1224 1.41 -10.69 -16.88
CA VAL A 1224 1.31 -11.19 -15.51
C VAL A 1224 -0.14 -11.12 -15.05
N GLY A 1225 -0.80 -12.28 -14.92
CA GLY A 1225 -2.13 -12.37 -14.35
C GLY A 1225 -2.12 -12.18 -12.83
N TYR A 1226 -2.83 -11.17 -12.31
CA TYR A 1226 -2.84 -10.86 -10.87
C TYR A 1226 -3.28 -12.05 -10.00
N ALA A 1227 -4.29 -12.79 -10.46
CA ALA A 1227 -4.79 -13.98 -9.77
C ALA A 1227 -3.74 -15.10 -9.65
N THR A 1228 -2.79 -15.18 -10.58
CA THR A 1228 -1.76 -16.22 -10.62
C THR A 1228 -0.57 -15.95 -9.68
N LEU A 1229 -0.45 -14.73 -9.17
CA LEU A 1229 0.63 -14.32 -8.28
C LEU A 1229 0.39 -14.77 -6.84
N THR A 1230 1.47 -15.12 -6.14
CA THR A 1230 1.48 -15.34 -4.69
C THR A 1230 1.22 -14.03 -3.93
N GLN A 1231 0.86 -14.11 -2.65
CA GLN A 1231 0.62 -12.92 -1.82
C GLN A 1231 1.85 -11.99 -1.74
N ALA A 1232 3.06 -12.55 -1.64
CA ALA A 1232 4.31 -11.80 -1.64
C ALA A 1232 4.56 -11.10 -2.99
N GLU A 1233 4.32 -11.79 -4.11
CA GLU A 1233 4.45 -11.21 -5.44
C GLU A 1233 3.42 -10.12 -5.71
N ARG A 1234 2.18 -10.26 -5.20
CA ARG A 1234 1.16 -9.20 -5.26
C ARG A 1234 1.58 -7.97 -4.45
N ALA A 1235 2.15 -8.16 -3.26
CA ALA A 1235 2.67 -7.05 -2.47
C ALA A 1235 3.80 -6.31 -3.20
N LEU A 1236 4.75 -7.04 -3.80
CA LEU A 1236 5.82 -6.47 -4.62
C LEU A 1236 5.28 -5.72 -5.84
N LEU A 1237 4.29 -6.29 -6.53
CA LEU A 1237 3.66 -5.64 -7.67
C LEU A 1237 2.94 -4.35 -7.27
N ASN A 1238 2.14 -4.39 -6.20
CA ASN A 1238 1.40 -3.22 -5.70
C ASN A 1238 2.35 -2.11 -5.25
N HIS A 1239 3.46 -2.47 -4.60
CA HIS A 1239 4.50 -1.51 -4.25
C HIS A 1239 5.13 -0.88 -5.50
N ALA A 1240 5.45 -1.67 -6.53
CA ALA A 1240 5.99 -1.15 -7.78
C ALA A 1240 5.00 -0.21 -8.51
N LEU A 1241 3.71 -0.54 -8.55
CA LEU A 1241 2.67 0.30 -9.14
C LEU A 1241 2.48 1.61 -8.36
N ALA A 1242 2.51 1.56 -7.02
CA ALA A 1242 2.48 2.75 -6.18
C ALA A 1242 3.69 3.67 -6.46
N GLN A 1243 4.87 3.08 -6.64
CA GLN A 1243 6.06 3.85 -6.97
C GLN A 1243 5.99 4.46 -8.38
N ILE A 1244 5.40 3.77 -9.35
CA ILE A 1244 5.12 4.35 -10.68
C ILE A 1244 4.23 5.59 -10.55
N SER A 1245 3.16 5.53 -9.74
CA SER A 1245 2.32 6.69 -9.48
C SER A 1245 3.09 7.84 -8.83
N ALA A 1246 4.01 7.55 -7.91
CA ALA A 1246 4.85 8.56 -7.25
C ALA A 1246 5.80 9.27 -8.23
N ILE A 1247 6.50 8.52 -9.09
CA ILE A 1247 7.39 9.11 -10.10
C ILE A 1247 6.61 9.90 -11.17
N GLN A 1248 5.41 9.44 -11.56
CA GLN A 1248 4.56 10.15 -12.51
C GLN A 1248 4.01 11.46 -11.93
N LYS A 1249 3.61 11.46 -10.66
CA LYS A 1249 3.22 12.69 -9.95
C LYS A 1249 4.35 13.72 -9.94
N ARG A 1250 5.58 13.25 -9.74
CA ARG A 1250 6.77 14.11 -9.81
C ARG A 1250 7.01 14.64 -11.22
N ILE A 1251 6.90 13.81 -12.25
CA ILE A 1251 6.99 14.25 -13.66
C ILE A 1251 5.95 15.35 -13.94
N GLY A 1252 4.69 15.17 -13.51
CA GLY A 1252 3.64 16.18 -13.69
C GLY A 1252 3.92 17.50 -12.99
N HIS A 1253 4.57 17.47 -11.82
CA HIS A 1253 5.01 18.67 -11.11
C HIS A 1253 6.19 19.37 -11.80
N ASP A 1254 7.22 18.62 -12.19
CA ASP A 1254 8.46 19.18 -12.73
C ASP A 1254 8.33 19.60 -14.23
N PHE A 1255 7.29 19.12 -14.92
CA PHE A 1255 6.97 19.41 -16.32
C PHE A 1255 5.47 19.76 -16.50
N PRO A 1256 5.04 20.96 -16.06
CA PRO A 1256 3.63 21.38 -16.14
C PRO A 1256 3.17 21.52 -17.60
N GLY A 1257 2.08 20.82 -17.95
CA GLY A 1257 1.54 20.72 -19.32
C GLY A 1257 1.26 19.29 -19.77
N GLY A 1258 1.81 18.28 -19.09
CA GLY A 1258 1.56 16.86 -19.38
C GLY A 1258 0.12 16.40 -19.10
N ASP A 1259 -0.60 17.06 -18.19
CA ASP A 1259 -1.99 16.73 -17.84
C ASP A 1259 -3.05 17.34 -18.78
N GLN A 1260 -2.71 18.37 -19.56
CA GLN A 1260 -3.70 19.13 -20.37
C GLN A 1260 -4.09 18.47 -21.71
N MET A 1261 -3.55 17.29 -22.02
CA MET A 1261 -3.88 16.50 -23.22
C MET A 1261 -4.40 15.09 -22.90
N ARG A 1262 -4.82 14.84 -21.65
CA ARG A 1262 -5.57 13.63 -21.27
C ARG A 1262 -6.97 13.60 -21.89
#